data_AF-B5VXB9-F1
#
_entry.id   AF-B5VXB9-F1
#
_cell.length_a   1.000
_cell.length_b   1.000
_cell.length_c   1.000
_cell.angle_alpha   90.00
_cell.angle_beta   90.00
_cell.angle_gamma   90.00
#
_symmetry.space_group_name_H-M   'P 1'
#
loop_
_entity.id
_entity.type
_entity.pdbx_description
1 polymer ?
#
loop_
_entity_poly.entity_id
_entity_poly.type
_entity_poly.pdbx_seq_one_letter_code
_entity_poly.pdbx_strand_id
1 'polypeptide(L)'
;MNPSKLREELKHKFSHNFQLDVGDGGFVLLTVIAEKFNGKSRAERLQEVEPLIQKADLSVGIIELYTPDEAVEQGIALSDTNNDIPTSWQKAVDMLASGKTFSEKDSHRIKRVVFYSYKGGVGRTTALIQTAFQLMRSGKRVVIVDMDVEAPGLHTLLPPQKFTLKLGLVDYLWERQTCFLNEVHQPQVELGGEEGIIYSVTDSHSKRPLFVVPAGNIGRRYVQRLSLLTTTHLFDKADDPWLQFEQELWEQFQPDIMLIDARTGLNEWGGFTLLGLADDIFIVLYPSEQNAEGVRFVKNTLNELSHADVKLVLSPVPEGIIGANLVENIKDSLELTNDQQKELFQIPYHPNIAGVTQFPVETALPYYAPIANYLLEKSSVLETDALINPSNRLSLLRSLSFSERDAASILDNDFDKIFQKTTDFERCLDDAVWVIRGRKGTGKSTLYTLFTQHRENAEKYARGRLENITILSGHGNSDQFRPTGDVFAQIHQKLDEHQKDWLSLWRAYAVIRIYRSVPEFLEILKQDKFKGLRSRLKYNFSLDRYNIWEAKHTDKLVEFVTDDDLNSCCRDALSYYDRSLGKVAQKIWLLYDDLDQDIQENSPYQQAALGGLMRLIYDFNNQGLYHIRFKVFLREDIWSNLIFTNKSHFGEARTLLLQWGKIDFLRLAYRLAIGGSIDFKMLSNRVRPLTDNEIDEASEDALRQALGPLWGLKVQKGKNAYVSQWVYSRLTDASNNTYPRSLNILLKKAREVELAAPTKNVASNRLLGWKSLTEGLEAASQERCDAIKNEYPEFLAFFERMNKLSSLFNVEELEPLWRDSVANQSNWSFENFLKRLQQIGLIAERRNKKRYGYAVADLYVYGFGVKPRQGQRK
;
A
#
# COMPACT_ATOMS: atom_id res chain seq x y z
N MET A 1 -7.40 47.33 13.30
CA MET A 1 -7.00 47.31 11.88
C MET A 1 -6.65 45.90 11.45
N ASN A 2 -7.38 45.34 10.48
CA ASN A 2 -7.15 43.97 9.97
C ASN A 2 -7.23 43.92 8.43
N PRO A 3 -6.15 44.31 7.72
CA PRO A 3 -6.06 44.31 6.25
C PRO A 3 -6.29 42.94 5.61
N SER A 4 -5.81 41.86 6.24
CA SER A 4 -5.98 40.50 5.72
C SER A 4 -7.44 40.07 5.73
N LYS A 5 -8.20 40.39 6.78
CA LYS A 5 -9.65 40.13 6.85
C LYS A 5 -10.44 40.89 5.79
N LEU A 6 -10.13 42.16 5.55
CA LEU A 6 -10.74 42.94 4.45
C LEU A 6 -10.51 42.22 3.12
N ARG A 7 -9.29 41.74 2.90
CA ARG A 7 -8.90 41.08 1.66
C ARG A 7 -9.60 39.75 1.45
N GLU A 8 -9.79 38.93 2.48
CA GLU A 8 -10.56 37.69 2.38
C GLU A 8 -12.02 37.96 1.98
N GLU A 9 -12.65 38.96 2.59
CA GLU A 9 -14.02 39.36 2.27
C GLU A 9 -14.11 39.90 0.82
N LEU A 10 -13.10 40.64 0.36
CA LEU A 10 -12.99 41.08 -1.03
C LEU A 10 -12.77 39.91 -2.00
N LYS A 11 -11.90 38.95 -1.69
CA LYS A 11 -11.68 37.73 -2.51
C LYS A 11 -12.97 36.93 -2.66
N HIS A 12 -13.71 36.74 -1.57
CA HIS A 12 -15.01 36.04 -1.61
C HIS A 12 -16.02 36.79 -2.49
N LYS A 13 -15.98 38.12 -2.48
CA LYS A 13 -16.99 38.95 -3.16
C LYS A 13 -16.64 39.31 -4.60
N PHE A 14 -15.36 39.32 -4.98
CA PHE A 14 -14.87 39.85 -6.27
C PHE A 14 -13.88 38.93 -7.00
N SER A 15 -13.61 37.71 -6.49
CA SER A 15 -12.86 36.65 -7.19
C SER A 15 -11.51 37.09 -7.80
N HIS A 16 -10.73 37.92 -7.08
CA HIS A 16 -9.42 38.49 -7.46
C HIS A 16 -9.44 39.69 -8.42
N ASN A 17 -10.60 40.21 -8.82
CA ASN A 17 -10.67 41.42 -9.66
C ASN A 17 -10.57 42.72 -8.85
N PHE A 18 -9.58 42.81 -7.96
CA PHE A 18 -9.34 44.00 -7.14
C PHE A 18 -7.87 44.16 -6.76
N GLN A 19 -7.47 45.41 -6.55
CA GLN A 19 -6.18 45.81 -6.02
C GLN A 19 -6.40 46.53 -4.69
N LEU A 20 -5.69 46.09 -3.65
CA LEU A 20 -5.79 46.62 -2.29
C LEU A 20 -4.39 47.03 -1.82
N ASP A 21 -4.26 48.27 -1.36
CA ASP A 21 -3.12 48.77 -0.62
C ASP A 21 -3.63 49.51 0.63
N VAL A 22 -2.92 49.40 1.74
CA VAL A 22 -3.29 50.05 3.01
C VAL A 22 -2.12 50.92 3.45
N GLY A 23 -2.31 52.23 3.40
CA GLY A 23 -1.28 53.20 3.75
C GLY A 23 -1.05 53.33 5.26
N ASP A 24 0.08 53.94 5.62
CA ASP A 24 0.43 54.26 7.00
C ASP A 24 -0.67 55.10 7.65
N GLY A 25 -1.33 54.54 8.68
CA GLY A 25 -2.51 55.11 9.33
C GLY A 25 -3.83 54.37 9.06
N GLY A 26 -3.80 53.29 8.27
CA GLY A 26 -4.97 52.41 8.05
C GLY A 26 -5.94 52.90 6.97
N PHE A 27 -5.50 53.80 6.09
CA PHE A 27 -6.29 54.28 4.95
C PHE A 27 -6.26 53.28 3.80
N VAL A 28 -7.43 52.85 3.35
CA VAL A 28 -7.59 51.86 2.27
C VAL A 28 -7.54 52.54 0.90
N LEU A 29 -6.61 52.09 0.06
CA LEU A 29 -6.55 52.33 -1.37
C LEU A 29 -7.08 51.08 -2.07
N LEU A 30 -8.26 51.14 -2.68
CA LEU A 30 -8.95 49.98 -3.25
C LEU A 30 -9.46 50.28 -4.66
N THR A 31 -8.96 49.53 -5.64
CA THR A 31 -9.47 49.53 -7.01
C THR A 31 -10.18 48.20 -7.28
N VAL A 32 -11.42 48.21 -7.76
CA VAL A 32 -12.19 46.99 -8.06
C VAL A 32 -12.78 47.06 -9.46
N ILE A 33 -12.61 45.99 -10.24
CA ILE A 33 -13.21 45.85 -11.57
C ILE A 33 -14.23 44.71 -11.52
N ALA A 34 -15.52 44.98 -11.73
CA ALA A 34 -16.54 43.93 -11.66
C ALA A 34 -17.78 44.20 -12.52
N GLU A 35 -18.25 43.17 -13.24
CA GLU A 35 -19.47 43.26 -14.06
C GLU A 35 -20.71 43.65 -13.25
N LYS A 36 -20.78 43.26 -11.98
CA LYS A 36 -21.92 43.57 -11.09
C LYS A 36 -22.07 45.06 -10.74
N PHE A 37 -21.14 45.90 -11.17
CA PHE A 37 -21.26 47.36 -11.07
C PHE A 37 -22.04 47.97 -12.25
N ASN A 38 -22.38 47.16 -13.26
CA ASN A 38 -23.15 47.62 -14.40
C ASN A 38 -24.54 48.10 -13.97
N GLY A 39 -24.94 49.29 -14.44
CA GLY A 39 -26.21 49.94 -14.07
C GLY A 39 -26.30 50.50 -12.64
N LYS A 40 -25.24 50.42 -11.82
CA LYS A 40 -25.20 50.97 -10.45
C LYS A 40 -24.55 52.35 -10.39
N SER A 41 -25.11 53.26 -9.61
CA SER A 41 -24.52 54.55 -9.25
C SER A 41 -23.28 54.38 -8.36
N ARG A 42 -22.42 55.41 -8.28
CA ARG A 42 -21.23 55.39 -7.42
C ARG A 42 -21.54 55.12 -5.95
N ALA A 43 -22.66 55.66 -5.43
CA ALA A 43 -23.09 55.44 -4.05
C ALA A 43 -23.48 53.98 -3.79
N GLU A 44 -24.18 53.35 -4.73
CA GLU A 44 -24.54 51.92 -4.65
C GLU A 44 -23.32 51.01 -4.78
N ARG A 45 -22.33 51.39 -5.60
CA ARG A 45 -21.04 50.67 -5.70
C ARG A 45 -20.25 50.78 -4.38
N LEU A 46 -20.19 51.96 -3.75
CA LEU A 46 -19.51 52.17 -2.47
C LEU A 46 -20.11 51.35 -1.32
N GLN A 47 -21.44 51.23 -1.26
CA GLN A 47 -22.11 50.38 -0.26
C GLN A 47 -21.72 48.89 -0.34
N GLU A 48 -21.17 48.44 -1.46
CA GLU A 48 -20.70 47.06 -1.61
C GLU A 48 -19.34 46.80 -0.94
N VAL A 49 -18.54 47.84 -0.65
CA VAL A 49 -17.16 47.71 -0.17
C VAL A 49 -16.91 48.42 1.15
N GLU A 50 -17.56 49.56 1.39
CA GLU A 50 -17.38 50.37 2.60
C GLU A 50 -17.71 49.63 3.92
N PRO A 51 -18.78 48.80 4.00
CA PRO A 51 -19.03 48.00 5.20
C PRO A 51 -17.93 46.97 5.48
N LEU A 52 -17.27 46.45 4.45
CA LEU A 52 -16.17 45.49 4.60
C LEU A 52 -14.94 46.19 5.21
N ILE A 53 -14.65 47.42 4.73
CA ILE A 53 -13.55 48.26 5.23
C ILE A 53 -13.77 48.63 6.69
N GLN A 54 -14.98 49.07 7.05
CA GLN A 54 -15.33 49.42 8.43
C GLN A 54 -15.28 48.21 9.37
N LYS A 55 -15.74 47.03 8.91
CA LYS A 55 -15.69 45.77 9.68
C LYS A 55 -14.25 45.27 9.90
N ALA A 56 -13.32 45.69 9.07
CA ALA A 56 -11.89 45.45 9.21
C ALA A 56 -11.18 46.48 10.11
N ASP A 57 -11.92 47.44 10.68
CA ASP A 57 -11.38 48.52 11.52
C ASP A 57 -10.30 49.31 10.76
N LEU A 58 -10.61 49.68 9.52
CA LEU A 58 -9.78 50.47 8.61
C LEU A 58 -10.55 51.71 8.14
N SER A 59 -9.83 52.75 7.74
CA SER A 59 -10.40 54.00 7.26
C SER A 59 -10.53 54.00 5.73
N VAL A 60 -11.62 54.57 5.24
CA VAL A 60 -11.84 54.76 3.81
C VAL A 60 -10.83 55.78 3.28
N GLY A 61 -10.00 55.35 2.33
CA GLY A 61 -9.09 56.22 1.58
C GLY A 61 -9.58 56.42 0.14
N ILE A 62 -8.75 56.11 -0.85
CA ILE A 62 -9.11 56.21 -2.27
C ILE A 62 -9.80 54.91 -2.70
N ILE A 63 -11.04 54.99 -3.15
CA ILE A 63 -11.80 53.84 -3.67
C ILE A 63 -12.22 54.12 -5.10
N GLU A 64 -11.77 53.26 -6.01
CA GLU A 64 -12.06 53.30 -7.44
C GLU A 64 -12.80 52.04 -7.88
N LEU A 65 -14.00 52.19 -8.49
CA LEU A 65 -14.91 51.07 -8.76
C LEU A 65 -15.41 51.12 -10.20
N TYR A 66 -14.94 50.19 -11.03
CA TYR A 66 -15.15 50.18 -12.48
C TYR A 66 -15.89 48.93 -12.96
N THR A 67 -16.72 49.07 -13.99
CA THR A 67 -17.09 47.93 -14.84
C THR A 67 -15.91 47.55 -15.74
N PRO A 68 -15.86 46.32 -16.31
CA PRO A 68 -14.83 45.96 -17.27
C PRO A 68 -14.73 46.93 -18.45
N ASP A 69 -15.87 47.40 -18.97
CA ASP A 69 -15.92 48.36 -20.08
C ASP A 69 -15.36 49.74 -19.68
N GLU A 70 -15.73 50.24 -18.49
CA GLU A 70 -15.23 51.52 -17.95
C GLU A 70 -13.71 51.48 -17.70
N ALA A 71 -13.19 50.34 -17.22
CA ALA A 71 -11.77 50.16 -16.98
C ALA A 71 -10.96 50.20 -18.29
N VAL A 72 -11.48 49.59 -19.35
CA VAL A 72 -10.86 49.62 -20.70
C VAL A 72 -10.89 51.04 -21.27
N GLU A 73 -12.00 51.77 -21.13
CA GLU A 73 -12.14 53.14 -21.64
C GLU A 73 -11.19 54.14 -20.93
N GLN A 74 -10.95 53.94 -19.63
CA GLN A 74 -10.04 54.78 -18.83
C GLN A 74 -8.58 54.30 -18.83
N GLY A 75 -8.26 53.22 -19.54
CA GLY A 75 -6.92 52.64 -19.54
C GLY A 75 -6.47 52.11 -18.17
N ILE A 76 -7.43 51.78 -17.31
CA ILE A 76 -7.16 51.28 -15.95
C ILE A 76 -6.97 49.77 -16.03
N ALA A 77 -5.71 49.36 -15.94
CA ALA A 77 -5.36 47.98 -15.67
C ALA A 77 -5.08 47.83 -14.18
N LEU A 78 -5.62 46.77 -13.56
CA LEU A 78 -5.12 46.34 -12.26
C LEU A 78 -3.64 46.01 -12.46
N SER A 79 -2.75 46.77 -11.84
CA SER A 79 -1.31 46.52 -11.98
C SER A 79 -0.97 45.14 -11.40
N ASP A 80 -0.15 44.37 -12.11
CA ASP A 80 0.48 43.15 -11.60
C ASP A 80 1.53 43.52 -10.54
N THR A 81 1.12 44.13 -9.42
CA THR A 81 1.97 44.35 -8.24
C THR A 81 2.29 43.04 -7.50
N ASN A 82 2.03 41.88 -8.11
CA ASN A 82 2.06 40.57 -7.48
C ASN A 82 3.39 39.82 -7.64
N ASN A 83 4.43 40.43 -8.22
CA ASN A 83 5.69 39.72 -8.53
C ASN A 83 6.81 39.91 -7.51
N ASP A 84 6.68 40.80 -6.53
CA ASP A 84 7.72 40.96 -5.51
C ASP A 84 7.61 39.86 -4.45
N ILE A 85 8.45 38.84 -4.58
CA ILE A 85 8.64 37.81 -3.55
C ILE A 85 9.30 38.47 -2.34
N PRO A 86 8.74 38.37 -1.12
CA PRO A 86 9.38 38.94 0.05
C PRO A 86 10.71 38.21 0.32
N THR A 87 11.82 38.91 0.12
CA THR A 87 13.17 38.36 0.33
C THR A 87 13.63 38.42 1.79
N SER A 88 12.86 39.04 2.69
CA SER A 88 13.16 39.18 4.12
C SER A 88 11.90 39.18 4.98
N TRP A 89 12.06 38.91 6.28
CA TRP A 89 10.95 38.98 7.25
C TRP A 89 10.35 40.39 7.34
N GLN A 90 11.19 41.43 7.27
CA GLN A 90 10.71 42.81 7.30
C GLN A 90 9.79 43.08 6.10
N LYS A 91 10.24 42.76 4.88
CA LYS A 91 9.41 42.90 3.67
C LYS A 91 8.12 42.07 3.77
N ALA A 92 8.20 40.85 4.30
CA ALA A 92 7.02 40.00 4.50
C ALA A 92 6.00 40.65 5.45
N VAL A 93 6.45 41.21 6.57
CA VAL A 93 5.58 41.91 7.52
C VAL A 93 4.98 43.16 6.89
N ASP A 94 5.78 43.96 6.17
CA ASP A 94 5.31 45.17 5.48
C ASP A 94 4.29 44.85 4.39
N MET A 95 4.48 43.75 3.65
CA MET A 95 3.51 43.25 2.66
C MET A 95 2.20 42.82 3.32
N LEU A 96 2.24 42.13 4.46
CA LEU A 96 1.03 41.76 5.20
C LEU A 96 0.31 42.99 5.77
N ALA A 97 1.06 43.96 6.29
CA ALA A 97 0.52 45.20 6.83
C ALA A 97 -0.17 46.06 5.75
N SER A 98 0.40 46.11 4.55
CA SER A 98 -0.19 46.78 3.38
C SER A 98 -1.29 45.95 2.70
N GLY A 99 -1.55 44.73 3.18
CA GLY A 99 -2.55 43.83 2.60
C GLY A 99 -2.17 43.31 1.22
N LYS A 100 -0.88 43.27 0.85
CA LYS A 100 -0.34 42.69 -0.39
C LYS A 100 -0.12 41.17 -0.25
N THR A 101 -0.14 40.46 -1.38
CA THR A 101 0.07 39.00 -1.49
C THR A 101 0.85 38.74 -2.76
N PHE A 102 1.46 37.58 -2.82
CA PHE A 102 2.22 37.12 -3.98
C PHE A 102 1.33 36.32 -4.96
N SER A 103 1.68 36.34 -6.26
CA SER A 103 1.11 35.51 -7.34
C SER A 103 2.01 34.29 -7.63
N GLU A 104 1.51 33.29 -8.35
CA GLU A 104 2.16 32.00 -8.61
C GLU A 104 3.68 32.09 -8.91
N LYS A 105 4.42 31.19 -8.27
CA LYS A 105 5.83 30.94 -8.55
C LYS A 105 5.94 30.06 -9.80
N ASP A 106 6.78 30.45 -10.75
CA ASP A 106 7.06 29.63 -11.93
C ASP A 106 7.56 28.24 -11.53
N SER A 107 7.07 27.20 -12.23
CA SER A 107 7.48 25.83 -11.94
C SER A 107 8.96 25.65 -12.31
N HIS A 108 9.81 25.34 -11.33
CA HIS A 108 11.22 25.06 -11.57
C HIS A 108 11.49 23.57 -11.81
N ARG A 109 12.56 23.27 -12.54
CA ARG A 109 12.99 21.89 -12.87
C ARG A 109 13.47 21.10 -11.65
N ILE A 110 13.99 21.80 -10.64
CA ILE A 110 14.49 21.22 -9.39
C ILE A 110 13.44 21.47 -8.31
N LYS A 111 13.05 20.41 -7.59
CA LYS A 111 12.15 20.55 -6.44
C LYS A 111 12.91 21.04 -5.20
N ARG A 112 12.54 22.21 -4.67
CA ARG A 112 13.23 22.85 -3.52
C ARG A 112 12.50 22.53 -2.21
N VAL A 113 13.18 21.84 -1.30
CA VAL A 113 12.64 21.44 -0.01
C VAL A 113 13.49 22.03 1.11
N VAL A 114 12.88 22.87 1.94
CA VAL A 114 13.59 23.60 3.00
C VAL A 114 13.30 22.95 4.36
N PHE A 115 14.36 22.65 5.11
CA PHE A 115 14.26 22.27 6.53
C PHE A 115 14.62 23.48 7.38
N TYR A 116 13.71 23.89 8.25
CA TYR A 116 13.85 25.09 9.08
C TYR A 116 13.51 24.77 10.54
N SER A 117 14.07 25.53 11.48
CA SER A 117 13.62 25.54 12.87
C SER A 117 13.70 26.92 13.49
N TYR A 118 12.74 27.27 14.33
CA TYR A 118 12.78 28.56 15.04
C TYR A 118 13.90 28.57 16.09
N LYS A 119 14.06 27.48 16.85
CA LYS A 119 15.18 27.29 17.79
C LYS A 119 16.18 26.27 17.27
N GLY A 120 17.44 26.43 17.70
CA GLY A 120 18.50 25.47 17.48
C GLY A 120 18.35 24.20 18.33
N GLY A 121 19.06 23.14 17.94
CA GLY A 121 19.15 21.89 18.73
C GLY A 121 17.96 20.94 18.62
N VAL A 122 17.02 21.18 17.71
CA VAL A 122 15.81 20.34 17.51
C VAL A 122 16.00 19.20 16.49
N GLY A 123 17.20 19.05 15.92
CA GLY A 123 17.50 18.00 14.93
C GLY A 123 17.13 18.33 13.48
N ARG A 124 17.09 19.62 13.11
CA ARG A 124 16.82 20.11 11.73
C ARG A 124 17.75 19.47 10.69
N THR A 125 19.06 19.67 10.83
CA THR A 125 20.09 19.13 9.94
C THR A 125 20.07 17.59 9.93
N THR A 126 19.86 16.97 11.10
CA THR A 126 19.70 15.50 11.22
C THR A 126 18.52 14.99 10.38
N ALA A 127 17.37 15.66 10.46
CA ALA A 127 16.19 15.29 9.70
C ALA A 127 16.40 15.43 8.20
N LEU A 128 17.08 16.50 7.78
CA LEU A 128 17.46 16.72 6.39
C LEU A 128 18.36 15.59 5.89
N ILE A 129 19.47 15.29 6.59
CA ILE A 129 20.44 14.28 6.15
C ILE A 129 19.80 12.89 6.08
N GLN A 130 19.07 12.47 7.12
CA GLN A 130 18.41 11.16 7.14
C GLN A 130 17.36 11.04 6.02
N THR A 131 16.63 12.11 5.71
CA THR A 131 15.70 12.16 4.58
C THR A 131 16.45 12.04 3.24
N ALA A 132 17.58 12.73 3.10
CA ALA A 132 18.40 12.70 1.88
C ALA A 132 18.88 11.29 1.53
N PHE A 133 19.40 10.55 2.52
CA PHE A 133 19.84 9.17 2.31
C PHE A 133 18.69 8.27 1.86
N GLN A 134 17.47 8.46 2.38
CA GLN A 134 16.31 7.67 1.95
C GLN A 134 15.85 7.99 0.53
N LEU A 135 15.83 9.27 0.16
CA LEU A 135 15.49 9.69 -1.19
C LEU A 135 16.52 9.18 -2.22
N MET A 136 17.80 9.26 -1.87
CA MET A 136 18.90 8.73 -2.68
C MET A 136 18.82 7.20 -2.82
N ARG A 137 18.56 6.46 -1.73
CA ARG A 137 18.34 4.99 -1.76
C ARG A 137 17.08 4.60 -2.54
N SER A 138 16.10 5.50 -2.62
CA SER A 138 14.90 5.36 -3.45
C SER A 138 15.14 5.70 -4.93
N GLY A 139 16.37 6.07 -5.30
CA GLY A 139 16.80 6.33 -6.67
C GLY A 139 16.69 7.77 -7.15
N LYS A 140 16.32 8.74 -6.29
CA LYS A 140 16.28 10.16 -6.66
C LYS A 140 17.69 10.76 -6.72
N ARG A 141 17.93 11.73 -7.62
CA ARG A 141 19.14 12.57 -7.65
C ARG A 141 18.97 13.67 -6.61
N VAL A 142 19.69 13.55 -5.50
CA VAL A 142 19.54 14.42 -4.34
C VAL A 142 20.76 15.32 -4.24
N VAL A 143 20.52 16.61 -4.06
CA VAL A 143 21.53 17.58 -3.64
C VAL A 143 21.13 18.20 -2.31
N ILE A 144 22.09 18.30 -1.38
CA ILE A 144 21.92 19.01 -0.12
C ILE A 144 22.67 20.34 -0.20
N VAL A 145 22.05 21.42 0.25
CA VAL A 145 22.66 22.74 0.31
C VAL A 145 22.64 23.25 1.75
N ASP A 146 23.82 23.53 2.30
CA ASP A 146 23.97 24.14 3.63
C ASP A 146 23.78 25.66 3.53
N MET A 147 22.58 26.12 3.89
CA MET A 147 22.21 27.55 3.96
C MET A 147 22.25 28.08 5.40
N ASP A 148 22.81 27.32 6.35
CA ASP A 148 23.12 27.81 7.69
C ASP A 148 24.48 28.53 7.67
N VAL A 149 24.58 29.56 6.84
CA VAL A 149 25.83 30.25 6.54
C VAL A 149 26.45 30.95 7.77
N GLU A 150 25.66 31.22 8.81
CA GLU A 150 26.16 31.80 10.06
C GLU A 150 26.72 30.76 11.04
N ALA A 151 26.30 29.50 10.93
CA ALA A 151 26.81 28.39 11.75
C ALA A 151 26.92 27.09 10.93
N PRO A 152 27.78 27.06 9.89
CA PRO A 152 27.82 25.95 8.97
C PRO A 152 28.44 24.71 9.63
N GLY A 153 27.87 23.55 9.35
CA GLY A 153 28.25 22.30 10.01
C GLY A 153 27.80 21.03 9.30
N LEU A 154 27.14 21.16 8.16
CA LEU A 154 26.57 20.01 7.45
C LEU A 154 27.66 19.05 6.94
N HIS A 155 28.75 19.61 6.43
CA HIS A 155 29.84 18.83 5.84
C HIS A 155 30.59 17.96 6.86
N THR A 156 30.59 18.33 8.15
CA THR A 156 31.27 17.55 9.20
C THR A 156 30.48 16.33 9.66
N LEU A 157 29.17 16.29 9.40
CA LEU A 157 28.27 15.19 9.79
C LEU A 157 28.24 14.08 8.74
N LEU A 158 28.70 14.37 7.53
CA LEU A 158 28.71 13.42 6.42
C LEU A 158 30.02 12.62 6.40
N PRO A 159 30.04 11.44 5.76
CA PRO A 159 31.23 10.61 5.66
C PRO A 159 32.47 11.40 5.19
N PRO A 160 33.65 11.13 5.77
CA PRO A 160 34.86 11.91 5.52
C PRO A 160 35.26 11.87 4.05
N GLN A 161 35.52 13.05 3.50
CA GLN A 161 35.92 13.24 2.12
C GLN A 161 37.42 12.95 1.96
N LYS A 162 37.84 12.51 0.77
CA LYS A 162 39.26 12.46 0.38
C LYS A 162 39.83 13.85 0.03
N PHE A 163 39.02 14.90 0.07
CA PHE A 163 39.34 16.26 -0.34
C PHE A 163 39.19 17.25 0.82
N THR A 164 39.96 18.33 0.80
CA THR A 164 39.89 19.42 1.78
C THR A 164 39.04 20.55 1.23
N LEU A 165 37.96 20.91 1.92
CA LEU A 165 37.07 22.00 1.52
C LEU A 165 37.83 23.33 1.40
N LYS A 166 38.01 23.84 0.18
CA LYS A 166 38.66 25.15 -0.06
C LYS A 166 37.66 26.29 -0.17
N LEU A 167 36.54 26.05 -0.87
CA LEU A 167 35.49 27.02 -1.20
C LEU A 167 34.11 26.40 -0.93
N GLY A 168 33.07 27.22 -0.83
CA GLY A 168 31.68 26.76 -0.77
C GLY A 168 30.68 27.76 -1.35
N LEU A 169 29.41 27.58 -1.00
CA LEU A 169 28.30 28.37 -1.51
C LEU A 169 28.47 29.89 -1.30
N VAL A 170 28.95 30.31 -0.13
CA VAL A 170 29.21 31.72 0.17
C VAL A 170 30.25 32.31 -0.78
N ASP A 171 31.28 31.53 -1.13
CA ASP A 171 32.32 31.95 -2.05
C ASP A 171 31.79 32.10 -3.48
N TYR A 172 30.94 31.18 -3.91
CA TYR A 172 30.25 31.22 -5.20
C TYR A 172 29.30 32.42 -5.31
N LEU A 173 28.38 32.56 -4.35
CA LEU A 173 27.40 33.65 -4.36
C LEU A 173 28.08 35.01 -4.29
N TRP A 174 29.14 35.13 -3.48
CA TRP A 174 29.92 36.37 -3.38
C TRP A 174 30.59 36.70 -4.70
N GLU A 175 31.19 35.72 -5.39
CA GLU A 175 31.82 35.95 -6.69
C GLU A 175 30.78 36.41 -7.72
N ARG A 176 29.65 35.71 -7.84
CA ARG A 176 28.57 36.08 -8.79
C ARG A 176 27.93 37.43 -8.46
N GLN A 177 27.83 37.81 -7.19
CA GLN A 177 27.28 39.11 -6.78
C GLN A 177 28.26 40.28 -6.98
N THR A 178 29.57 40.05 -6.84
CA THR A 178 30.58 41.12 -6.83
C THR A 178 31.40 41.24 -8.12
N CYS A 179 31.56 40.15 -8.86
CA CYS A 179 32.19 40.14 -10.18
C CYS A 179 31.16 40.52 -11.24
N PHE A 180 30.90 41.81 -11.40
CA PHE A 180 30.21 42.31 -12.58
C PHE A 180 31.08 42.05 -13.83
N LEU A 181 30.45 41.51 -14.87
CA LEU A 181 30.98 41.18 -16.20
C LEU A 181 31.79 42.34 -16.82
N ASN A 182 33.02 42.56 -16.36
CA ASN A 182 34.04 43.24 -17.15
C ASN A 182 34.76 42.15 -17.95
N GLU A 183 35.02 42.40 -19.24
CA GLU A 183 35.73 41.47 -20.17
C GLU A 183 37.09 40.95 -19.65
N VAL A 184 37.57 41.50 -18.52
CA VAL A 184 38.86 41.20 -17.88
C VAL A 184 38.76 40.18 -16.74
N HIS A 185 37.60 39.98 -16.10
CA HIS A 185 37.47 39.09 -14.92
C HIS A 185 36.35 38.06 -15.12
N GLN A 186 36.73 36.84 -15.51
CA GLN A 186 35.81 35.69 -15.56
C GLN A 186 35.68 35.03 -14.18
N PRO A 187 34.46 34.55 -13.83
CA PRO A 187 34.26 33.79 -12.60
C PRO A 187 35.18 32.58 -12.52
N GLN A 188 35.78 32.34 -11.36
CA GLN A 188 36.74 31.26 -11.11
C GLN A 188 36.14 30.15 -10.23
N VAL A 189 35.07 30.42 -9.50
CA VAL A 189 34.41 29.42 -8.66
C VAL A 189 33.48 28.58 -9.52
N GLU A 190 33.83 27.30 -9.66
CA GLU A 190 33.05 26.28 -10.37
C GLU A 190 32.18 25.45 -9.41
N LEU A 191 31.08 24.88 -9.91
CA LEU A 191 30.26 23.93 -9.14
C LEU A 191 30.90 22.54 -9.07
N GLY A 192 31.15 21.91 -10.22
CA GLY A 192 31.84 20.63 -10.34
C GLY A 192 33.35 20.75 -10.55
N GLY A 193 34.04 19.61 -10.65
CA GLY A 193 35.50 19.55 -10.86
C GLY A 193 36.29 19.25 -9.58
N GLU A 194 37.62 19.06 -9.69
CA GLU A 194 38.49 18.76 -8.54
C GLU A 194 38.58 19.92 -7.54
N GLU A 195 38.35 21.16 -8.00
CA GLU A 195 38.34 22.36 -7.17
C GLU A 195 36.94 23.00 -7.00
N GLY A 196 35.89 22.33 -7.49
CA GLY A 196 34.52 22.81 -7.40
C GLY A 196 33.97 22.82 -5.97
N ILE A 197 32.87 23.56 -5.76
CA ILE A 197 32.23 23.66 -4.44
C ILE A 197 31.39 22.43 -4.08
N ILE A 198 31.02 21.57 -5.04
CA ILE A 198 30.15 20.41 -4.83
C ILE A 198 30.98 19.13 -4.70
N TYR A 199 30.72 18.36 -3.64
CA TYR A 199 31.30 17.04 -3.47
C TYR A 199 30.22 15.95 -3.40
N SER A 200 30.62 14.71 -3.67
CA SER A 200 29.73 13.55 -3.64
C SER A 200 30.00 12.63 -2.46
N VAL A 201 28.94 12.14 -1.82
CA VAL A 201 28.98 11.08 -0.81
C VAL A 201 28.40 9.80 -1.41
N THR A 202 29.12 8.69 -1.28
CA THR A 202 28.68 7.37 -1.74
C THR A 202 28.08 6.54 -0.60
N ASP A 203 27.11 5.69 -0.92
CA ASP A 203 26.42 4.81 0.03
C ASP A 203 26.32 3.39 -0.53
N SER A 204 26.56 2.37 0.29
CA SER A 204 26.52 0.97 -0.14
C SER A 204 25.14 0.50 -0.60
N HIS A 205 24.08 1.19 -0.18
CA HIS A 205 22.70 0.88 -0.50
C HIS A 205 22.13 1.71 -1.66
N SER A 206 22.93 2.56 -2.31
CA SER A 206 22.51 3.31 -3.50
C SER A 206 23.52 3.23 -4.64
N LYS A 207 23.01 3.18 -5.87
CA LYS A 207 23.81 3.30 -7.09
C LYS A 207 24.09 4.76 -7.48
N ARG A 208 23.46 5.73 -6.80
CA ARG A 208 23.60 7.17 -7.06
C ARG A 208 24.31 7.84 -5.88
N PRO A 209 25.22 8.79 -6.13
CA PRO A 209 25.81 9.58 -5.06
C PRO A 209 24.82 10.62 -4.53
N LEU A 210 25.05 11.05 -3.29
CA LEU A 210 24.46 12.24 -2.70
C LEU A 210 25.38 13.43 -2.99
N PHE A 211 24.87 14.47 -3.64
CA PHE A 211 25.63 15.70 -3.88
C PHE A 211 25.45 16.66 -2.71
N VAL A 212 26.52 17.36 -2.34
CA VAL A 212 26.52 18.24 -1.18
C VAL A 212 27.21 19.54 -1.52
N VAL A 213 26.51 20.63 -1.22
CA VAL A 213 26.96 22.00 -1.39
C VAL A 213 27.17 22.58 0.02
N PRO A 214 28.41 22.64 0.50
CA PRO A 214 28.75 23.20 1.80
C PRO A 214 28.61 24.73 1.75
N ALA A 215 28.33 25.36 2.89
CA ALA A 215 28.31 26.81 2.99
C ALA A 215 29.67 27.43 2.66
N GLY A 216 30.77 26.83 3.14
CA GLY A 216 32.14 27.25 2.85
C GLY A 216 33.12 26.87 3.95
N ASN A 217 34.40 27.15 3.72
CA ASN A 217 35.45 26.90 4.71
C ASN A 217 35.53 28.07 5.71
N ILE A 218 35.24 27.79 6.99
CA ILE A 218 35.20 28.81 8.03
C ILE A 218 36.59 29.43 8.22
N GLY A 219 36.69 30.72 7.95
CA GLY A 219 37.93 31.48 8.12
C GLY A 219 37.70 32.97 7.92
N ARG A 220 38.80 33.75 7.97
CA ARG A 220 38.72 35.22 7.81
C ARG A 220 38.04 35.63 6.51
N ARG A 221 38.38 34.97 5.40
CA ARG A 221 37.82 35.23 4.07
C ARG A 221 36.32 34.94 4.01
N TYR A 222 35.88 33.85 4.63
CA TYR A 222 34.46 33.47 4.69
C TYR A 222 33.62 34.52 5.40
N VAL A 223 34.06 34.97 6.59
CA VAL A 223 33.34 36.00 7.36
C VAL A 223 33.28 37.33 6.59
N GLN A 224 34.37 37.72 5.95
CA GLN A 224 34.41 38.93 5.11
C GLN A 224 33.44 38.85 3.94
N ARG A 225 33.44 37.74 3.21
CA ARG A 225 32.52 37.51 2.08
C ARG A 225 31.07 37.50 2.51
N LEU A 226 30.76 36.77 3.58
CA LEU A 226 29.42 36.69 4.14
C LEU A 226 28.90 38.07 4.56
N SER A 227 29.74 38.93 5.14
CA SER A 227 29.34 40.29 5.55
C SER A 227 29.00 41.24 4.39
N LEU A 228 29.44 40.91 3.17
CA LEU A 228 29.19 41.70 1.97
C LEU A 228 27.98 41.17 1.17
N LEU A 229 27.56 39.93 1.42
CA LEU A 229 26.38 39.35 0.79
C LEU A 229 25.11 39.95 1.38
N THR A 230 24.14 40.21 0.52
CA THR A 230 22.84 40.79 0.88
C THR A 230 21.73 40.01 0.20
N THR A 231 20.82 39.43 0.98
CA THR A 231 19.77 38.52 0.47
C THR A 231 18.78 39.21 -0.47
N THR A 232 18.65 40.53 -0.40
CA THR A 232 17.84 41.33 -1.33
C THR A 232 18.36 41.30 -2.76
N HIS A 233 19.67 41.24 -2.96
CA HIS A 233 20.28 41.24 -4.29
C HIS A 233 20.43 39.84 -4.89
N LEU A 234 20.10 38.80 -4.12
CA LEU A 234 20.04 37.41 -4.54
C LEU A 234 18.67 37.01 -5.14
N PHE A 235 17.83 37.97 -5.57
CA PHE A 235 16.53 37.70 -6.23
C PHE A 235 16.02 38.83 -7.16
N ASP A 236 16.73 39.95 -7.25
CA ASP A 236 16.13 41.22 -7.72
C ASP A 236 16.12 41.37 -9.27
N LYS A 237 16.81 40.49 -10.03
CA LYS A 237 17.02 40.66 -11.50
C LYS A 237 17.14 39.33 -12.26
N ALA A 238 17.00 39.39 -13.59
CA ALA A 238 17.15 38.28 -14.53
C ALA A 238 18.52 37.55 -14.49
N ASP A 239 19.54 38.19 -13.90
CA ASP A 239 20.91 37.65 -13.69
C ASP A 239 21.21 37.42 -12.19
N ASP A 240 20.24 36.94 -11.43
CA ASP A 240 20.40 36.62 -10.01
C ASP A 240 21.47 35.51 -9.77
N PRO A 241 22.46 35.75 -8.88
CA PRO A 241 23.44 34.74 -8.45
C PRO A 241 22.86 33.37 -8.06
N TRP A 242 21.69 33.34 -7.41
CA TRP A 242 21.03 32.09 -7.03
C TRP A 242 20.41 31.38 -8.24
N LEU A 243 19.74 32.12 -9.12
CA LEU A 243 19.20 31.56 -10.36
C LEU A 243 20.32 30.95 -11.22
N GLN A 244 21.46 31.64 -11.32
CA GLN A 244 22.66 31.11 -12.00
C GLN A 244 23.17 29.83 -11.33
N PHE A 245 23.26 29.81 -9.99
CA PHE A 245 23.61 28.60 -9.23
C PHE A 245 22.70 27.42 -9.60
N GLU A 246 21.38 27.62 -9.65
CA GLU A 246 20.44 26.55 -9.98
C GLU A 246 20.52 26.10 -11.44
N GLN A 247 20.76 27.02 -12.37
CA GLN A 247 20.95 26.71 -13.79
C GLN A 247 22.20 25.85 -13.99
N GLU A 248 23.35 26.30 -13.48
CA GLU A 248 24.60 25.55 -13.54
C GLU A 248 24.46 24.19 -12.84
N LEU A 249 23.76 24.13 -11.70
CA LEU A 249 23.50 22.90 -10.96
C LEU A 249 22.64 21.92 -11.75
N TRP A 250 21.60 22.41 -12.44
CA TRP A 250 20.77 21.58 -13.32
C TRP A 250 21.56 21.05 -14.51
N GLU A 251 22.37 21.89 -15.15
CA GLU A 251 23.16 21.52 -16.33
C GLU A 251 24.20 20.44 -16.00
N GLN A 252 24.87 20.55 -14.85
CA GLN A 252 25.96 19.64 -14.47
C GLN A 252 25.49 18.38 -13.72
N PHE A 253 24.48 18.50 -12.85
CA PHE A 253 24.08 17.42 -11.92
C PHE A 253 22.64 16.93 -12.10
N GLN A 254 21.79 17.71 -12.78
CA GLN A 254 20.37 17.43 -13.02
C GLN A 254 19.63 16.90 -11.77
N PRO A 255 19.69 17.57 -10.60
CA PRO A 255 19.06 17.04 -9.39
C PRO A 255 17.54 16.99 -9.52
N ASP A 256 16.93 15.91 -9.05
CA ASP A 256 15.46 15.81 -8.96
C ASP A 256 14.95 16.64 -7.78
N ILE A 257 15.74 16.73 -6.71
CA ILE A 257 15.38 17.39 -5.46
C ILE A 257 16.59 18.06 -4.80
N MET A 258 16.38 19.29 -4.34
CA MET A 258 17.32 20.09 -3.55
C MET A 258 16.81 20.23 -2.13
N LEU A 259 17.56 19.69 -1.17
CA LEU A 259 17.27 19.81 0.25
C LEU A 259 18.12 20.94 0.85
N ILE A 260 17.48 21.92 1.46
CA ILE A 260 18.14 23.13 1.96
C ILE A 260 18.10 23.13 3.49
N ASP A 261 19.26 23.21 4.14
CA ASP A 261 19.38 23.39 5.59
C ASP A 261 19.32 24.88 5.93
N ALA A 262 18.15 25.39 6.31
CA ALA A 262 17.95 26.83 6.51
C ALA A 262 18.31 27.29 7.92
N ARG A 263 18.98 28.44 8.04
CA ARG A 263 19.36 29.08 9.31
C ARG A 263 18.19 29.22 10.30
N THR A 264 18.45 28.96 11.60
CA THR A 264 17.40 29.03 12.63
C THR A 264 16.99 30.46 13.00
N GLY A 265 15.74 30.63 13.42
CA GLY A 265 15.21 31.91 13.91
C GLY A 265 14.83 32.89 12.80
N LEU A 266 14.56 34.13 13.17
CA LEU A 266 14.07 35.18 12.26
C LEU A 266 15.22 36.01 11.66
N ASN A 267 16.14 35.35 10.95
CA ASN A 267 17.26 35.99 10.26
C ASN A 267 16.97 36.15 8.76
N GLU A 268 17.78 36.95 8.07
CA GLU A 268 17.60 37.25 6.64
C GLU A 268 17.73 36.00 5.74
N TRP A 269 18.71 35.13 6.00
CA TRP A 269 18.94 33.91 5.23
C TRP A 269 17.80 32.88 5.41
N GLY A 270 17.25 32.78 6.61
CA GLY A 270 16.07 31.99 6.92
C GLY A 270 14.83 32.52 6.22
N GLY A 271 14.63 33.85 6.22
CA GLY A 271 13.55 34.49 5.46
C GLY A 271 13.67 34.22 3.96
N PHE A 272 14.86 34.43 3.39
CA PHE A 272 15.18 34.18 1.98
C PHE A 272 14.86 32.74 1.55
N THR A 273 15.30 31.74 2.32
CA THR A 273 15.05 30.33 1.99
C THR A 273 13.57 29.96 2.07
N LEU A 274 12.85 30.44 3.08
CA LEU A 274 11.46 30.07 3.31
C LEU A 274 10.47 30.78 2.37
N LEU A 275 10.67 32.07 2.13
CA LEU A 275 9.78 32.90 1.32
C LEU A 275 10.19 32.88 -0.16
N GLY A 276 11.49 32.98 -0.41
CA GLY A 276 12.09 33.09 -1.75
C GLY A 276 12.23 31.78 -2.49
N LEU A 277 12.60 30.68 -1.80
CA LEU A 277 13.05 29.45 -2.45
C LEU A 277 12.10 28.27 -2.33
N ALA A 278 11.55 28.02 -1.15
CA ALA A 278 10.87 26.76 -0.86
C ALA A 278 9.66 26.46 -1.78
N ASP A 279 9.55 25.20 -2.20
CA ASP A 279 8.30 24.61 -2.71
C ASP A 279 7.62 23.73 -1.64
N ASP A 280 8.41 23.16 -0.73
CA ASP A 280 7.98 22.39 0.44
C ASP A 280 8.83 22.81 1.65
N ILE A 281 8.21 22.98 2.81
CA ILE A 281 8.87 23.44 4.03
C ILE A 281 8.61 22.45 5.15
N PHE A 282 9.67 21.93 5.77
CA PHE A 282 9.60 21.15 7.00
C PHE A 282 10.10 22.00 8.17
N ILE A 283 9.17 22.46 9.01
CA ILE A 283 9.48 23.17 10.24
C ILE A 283 9.70 22.15 11.36
N VAL A 284 10.94 21.99 11.78
CA VAL A 284 11.34 21.11 12.87
C VAL A 284 11.27 21.87 14.18
N LEU A 285 10.62 21.29 15.19
CA LEU A 285 10.46 21.91 16.50
C LEU A 285 10.38 20.89 17.63
N TYR A 286 10.92 21.26 18.79
CA TYR A 286 10.64 20.55 20.03
C TYR A 286 9.25 20.97 20.56
N PRO A 287 8.39 20.03 21.01
CA PRO A 287 7.03 20.35 21.46
C PRO A 287 7.03 21.09 22.81
N SER A 288 7.33 22.40 22.76
CA SER A 288 7.35 23.31 23.90
C SER A 288 6.67 24.64 23.54
N GLU A 289 6.03 25.29 24.51
CA GLU A 289 5.37 26.60 24.32
C GLU A 289 6.30 27.66 23.74
N GLN A 290 7.57 27.69 24.17
CA GLN A 290 8.56 28.64 23.66
C GLN A 290 8.87 28.49 22.16
N ASN A 291 8.68 27.30 21.60
CA ASN A 291 8.80 27.09 20.15
C ASN A 291 7.48 27.42 19.44
N ALA A 292 6.34 27.22 20.11
CA ALA A 292 5.02 27.36 19.52
C ALA A 292 4.75 28.78 19.02
N GLU A 293 5.11 29.80 19.79
CA GLU A 293 4.88 31.22 19.43
C GLU A 293 5.61 31.59 18.12
N GLY A 294 6.93 31.37 18.07
CA GLY A 294 7.73 31.70 16.89
C GLY A 294 7.37 30.86 15.67
N VAL A 295 7.07 29.57 15.85
CA VAL A 295 6.62 28.70 14.77
C VAL A 295 5.23 29.09 14.27
N ARG A 296 4.33 29.53 15.15
CA ARG A 296 3.00 30.03 14.76
C ARG A 296 3.12 31.28 13.89
N PHE A 297 3.95 32.24 14.28
CA PHE A 297 4.25 33.41 13.46
C PHE A 297 4.75 33.01 12.07
N VAL A 298 5.83 32.21 12.00
CA VAL A 298 6.42 31.76 10.73
C VAL A 298 5.41 31.01 9.86
N LYS A 299 4.68 30.06 10.45
CA LYS A 299 3.64 29.27 9.75
C LYS A 299 2.56 30.16 9.15
N ASN A 300 2.05 31.12 9.93
CA ASN A 300 0.96 32.00 9.48
C ASN A 300 1.45 32.93 8.37
N THR A 301 2.63 33.53 8.52
CA THR A 301 3.24 34.35 7.46
C THR A 301 3.45 33.56 6.17
N LEU A 302 3.93 32.31 6.26
CA LEU A 302 4.13 31.46 5.08
C LEU A 302 2.82 31.05 4.42
N ASN A 303 1.78 30.73 5.19
CA ASN A 303 0.47 30.37 4.62
C ASN A 303 -0.18 31.55 3.87
N GLU A 304 0.12 32.79 4.26
CA GLU A 304 -0.43 33.99 3.63
C GLU A 304 0.40 34.49 2.43
N LEU A 305 1.73 34.32 2.48
CA LEU A 305 2.66 34.90 1.49
C LEU A 305 3.36 33.88 0.59
N SER A 306 3.32 32.59 0.91
CA SER A 306 4.00 31.51 0.16
C SER A 306 3.01 30.45 -0.31
N HIS A 307 3.31 29.86 -1.47
CA HIS A 307 2.61 28.68 -1.98
C HIS A 307 3.27 27.37 -1.54
N ALA A 308 4.32 27.44 -0.73
CA ALA A 308 5.01 26.26 -0.23
C ALA A 308 4.11 25.43 0.69
N ASP A 309 4.14 24.11 0.54
CA ASP A 309 3.43 23.23 1.48
C ASP A 309 4.21 23.15 2.80
N VAL A 310 3.64 23.73 3.86
CA VAL A 310 4.27 23.79 5.19
C VAL A 310 3.87 22.58 6.02
N LYS A 311 4.87 21.78 6.41
CA LYS A 311 4.75 20.62 7.29
C LYS A 311 5.48 20.85 8.60
N LEU A 312 4.93 20.32 9.68
CA LEU A 312 5.50 20.40 11.01
C LEU A 312 6.09 19.05 11.43
N VAL A 313 7.30 19.09 11.98
CA VAL A 313 8.06 17.91 12.43
C VAL A 313 8.39 18.08 13.90
N LEU A 314 7.71 17.34 14.77
CA LEU A 314 8.03 17.31 16.19
C LEU A 314 9.29 16.47 16.42
N SER A 315 10.35 17.09 16.93
CA SER A 315 11.62 16.41 17.19
C SER A 315 12.47 17.12 18.26
N PRO A 316 13.15 16.37 19.15
CA PRO A 316 12.88 14.97 19.48
C PRO A 316 11.65 14.84 20.39
N VAL A 317 10.82 13.82 20.17
CA VAL A 317 9.67 13.49 21.05
C VAL A 317 10.12 12.46 22.09
N PRO A 318 10.03 12.74 23.40
CA PRO A 318 10.33 11.76 24.44
C PRO A 318 9.46 10.50 24.34
N GLU A 319 9.94 9.36 24.83
CA GLU A 319 9.13 8.14 24.84
C GLU A 319 8.05 8.15 25.93
N GLY A 320 7.04 7.32 25.75
CA GLY A 320 5.99 7.08 26.74
C GLY A 320 4.97 8.22 26.90
N ILE A 321 4.32 8.25 28.07
CA ILE A 321 3.20 9.17 28.38
C ILE A 321 3.65 10.64 28.33
N ILE A 322 4.91 10.92 28.69
CA ILE A 322 5.49 12.27 28.67
C ILE A 322 5.48 12.83 27.25
N GLY A 323 5.99 12.06 26.28
CA GLY A 323 5.96 12.47 24.87
C GLY A 323 4.55 12.66 24.34
N ALA A 324 3.64 11.72 24.65
CA ALA A 324 2.24 11.81 24.23
C ALA A 324 1.56 13.11 24.73
N ASN A 325 1.78 13.47 26.00
CA ASN A 325 1.24 14.70 26.58
C ASN A 325 1.85 15.96 25.94
N LEU A 326 3.16 15.99 25.67
CA LEU A 326 3.80 17.12 24.99
C LEU A 326 3.22 17.33 23.58
N VAL A 327 3.01 16.24 22.84
CA VAL A 327 2.40 16.28 21.50
C VAL A 327 0.95 16.72 21.56
N GLU A 328 0.20 16.36 22.59
CA GLU A 328 -1.19 16.80 22.76
C GLU A 328 -1.26 18.30 23.08
N ASN A 329 -0.48 18.75 24.07
CA ASN A 329 -0.47 20.15 24.51
C ASN A 329 -0.03 21.12 23.41
N ILE A 330 0.95 20.75 22.59
CA ILE A 330 1.49 21.66 21.57
C ILE A 330 0.51 21.91 20.41
N LYS A 331 -0.45 21.02 20.17
CA LYS A 331 -1.40 21.13 19.04
C LYS A 331 -2.26 22.38 19.15
N ASP A 332 -2.76 22.67 20.35
CA ASP A 332 -3.58 23.84 20.61
C ASP A 332 -2.73 25.11 20.55
N SER A 333 -1.51 25.07 21.11
CA SER A 333 -0.55 26.17 21.04
C SER A 333 -0.05 26.47 19.62
N LEU A 334 -0.23 25.57 18.65
CA LEU A 334 0.14 25.81 17.24
C LEU A 334 -1.06 26.20 16.38
N GLU A 335 -2.26 26.29 16.96
CA GLU A 335 -3.52 26.61 16.26
C GLU A 335 -3.71 25.73 15.01
N LEU A 336 -3.53 24.41 15.18
CA LEU A 336 -3.63 23.46 14.08
C LEU A 336 -5.08 23.07 13.79
N THR A 337 -5.47 23.11 12.52
CA THR A 337 -6.74 22.54 12.08
C THR A 337 -6.76 21.03 12.26
N ASN A 338 -7.96 20.43 12.32
CA ASN A 338 -8.13 18.97 12.44
C ASN A 338 -7.38 18.15 11.38
N ASP A 339 -7.14 18.73 10.20
CA ASP A 339 -6.40 18.06 9.14
C ASP A 339 -4.89 18.24 9.31
N GLN A 340 -4.42 19.44 9.68
CA GLN A 340 -3.01 19.68 10.03
C GLN A 340 -2.54 18.81 11.20
N GLN A 341 -3.41 18.56 12.18
CA GLN A 341 -3.08 17.66 13.30
C GLN A 341 -2.80 16.22 12.87
N LYS A 342 -3.38 15.75 11.75
CA LYS A 342 -3.15 14.39 11.23
C LYS A 342 -1.89 14.32 10.36
N GLU A 343 -1.41 15.44 9.85
CA GLU A 343 -0.23 15.54 8.99
C GLU A 343 1.07 15.83 9.76
N LEU A 344 1.01 15.81 11.09
CA LEU A 344 2.15 16.06 11.96
C LEU A 344 3.15 14.90 11.92
N PHE A 345 4.40 15.19 11.56
CA PHE A 345 5.49 14.22 11.66
C PHE A 345 6.04 14.19 13.08
N GLN A 346 6.35 12.99 13.59
CA GLN A 346 6.90 12.82 14.93
C GLN A 346 8.15 11.96 14.86
N ILE A 347 9.25 12.50 15.38
CA ILE A 347 10.55 11.83 15.42
C ILE A 347 10.89 11.62 16.89
N PRO A 348 10.91 10.35 17.38
CA PRO A 348 11.21 10.08 18.76
C PRO A 348 12.67 10.41 19.09
N TYR A 349 12.93 10.66 20.36
CA TYR A 349 14.28 10.72 20.88
C TYR A 349 14.97 9.37 20.67
N HIS A 350 16.12 9.36 20.00
CA HIS A 350 16.89 8.14 19.75
C HIS A 350 18.34 8.32 20.25
N PRO A 351 18.81 7.52 21.22
CA PRO A 351 20.15 7.66 21.79
C PRO A 351 21.28 7.62 20.74
N ASN A 352 21.19 6.72 19.75
CA ASN A 352 22.18 6.62 18.66
C ASN A 352 22.31 7.89 17.81
N ILE A 353 21.29 8.76 17.77
CA ILE A 353 21.38 10.06 17.07
C ILE A 353 22.19 11.06 17.90
N ALA A 354 22.08 11.02 19.23
CA ALA A 354 22.76 11.96 20.11
C ALA A 354 24.29 11.77 20.15
N GLY A 355 24.77 10.55 19.94
CA GLY A 355 26.20 10.21 19.96
C GLY A 355 26.84 10.04 18.58
N VAL A 356 26.14 10.37 17.50
CA VAL A 356 26.62 10.07 16.14
C VAL A 356 27.69 11.07 15.68
N THR A 357 28.71 10.57 15.00
CA THR A 357 29.73 11.37 14.31
C THR A 357 29.62 11.32 12.79
N GLN A 358 28.88 10.35 12.23
CA GLN A 358 28.68 10.15 10.79
C GLN A 358 27.27 9.66 10.47
N PHE A 359 26.68 10.19 9.40
CA PHE A 359 25.39 9.76 8.86
C PHE A 359 25.53 8.83 7.63
N PRO A 360 24.52 7.99 7.35
CA PRO A 360 23.22 7.89 8.03
C PRO A 360 23.26 6.99 9.28
N VAL A 361 22.34 7.23 10.23
CA VAL A 361 22.13 6.31 11.36
C VAL A 361 21.07 5.30 10.97
N GLU A 362 21.51 4.08 10.61
CA GLU A 362 20.62 3.01 10.10
C GLU A 362 19.45 2.71 11.03
N THR A 363 19.70 2.60 12.34
CA THR A 363 18.65 2.30 13.32
C THR A 363 17.60 3.39 13.43
N ALA A 364 17.92 4.61 13.01
CA ALA A 364 17.04 5.76 13.14
C ALA A 364 16.29 6.08 11.83
N LEU A 365 16.76 5.59 10.67
CA LEU A 365 16.12 5.83 9.36
C LEU A 365 14.59 5.60 9.35
N PRO A 366 14.03 4.52 9.96
CA PRO A 366 12.59 4.30 9.94
C PRO A 366 11.76 5.46 10.50
N TYR A 367 12.31 6.23 11.46
CA TYR A 367 11.60 7.37 12.05
C TYR A 367 11.55 8.60 11.14
N TYR A 368 12.48 8.71 10.18
CA TYR A 368 12.51 9.79 9.18
C TYR A 368 11.81 9.39 7.88
N ALA A 369 11.49 8.11 7.69
CA ALA A 369 10.82 7.60 6.50
C ALA A 369 9.49 8.29 6.15
N PRO A 370 8.65 8.71 7.12
CA PRO A 370 7.44 9.47 6.79
C PRO A 370 7.70 10.75 5.97
N ILE A 371 8.81 11.45 6.24
CA ILE A 371 9.18 12.69 5.52
C ILE A 371 9.59 12.34 4.08
N ALA A 372 10.49 11.35 3.91
CA ALA A 372 10.92 10.89 2.59
C ALA A 372 9.74 10.35 1.77
N ASN A 373 8.87 9.54 2.38
CA ASN A 373 7.69 8.98 1.74
C ASN A 373 6.72 10.07 1.29
N TYR A 374 6.50 11.11 2.11
CA TYR A 374 5.67 12.24 1.71
C TYR A 374 6.21 12.92 0.43
N LEU A 375 7.53 13.16 0.36
CA LEU A 375 8.18 13.76 -0.81
C LEU A 375 8.11 12.85 -2.05
N LEU A 376 8.37 11.55 -1.88
CA LEU A 376 8.26 10.56 -2.95
C LEU A 376 6.83 10.47 -3.47
N GLU A 377 5.84 10.38 -2.59
CA GLU A 377 4.42 10.35 -2.96
C GLU A 377 4.01 11.57 -3.78
N LYS A 378 4.38 12.77 -3.32
CA LYS A 378 4.07 14.01 -4.04
C LYS A 378 4.69 14.01 -5.44
N SER A 379 5.93 13.56 -5.56
CA SER A 379 6.60 13.41 -6.87
C SER A 379 5.88 12.39 -7.76
N SER A 380 5.53 11.22 -7.24
CA SER A 380 4.85 10.17 -8.00
C SER A 380 3.44 10.58 -8.44
N VAL A 381 2.71 11.35 -7.63
CA VAL A 381 1.40 11.88 -8.02
C VAL A 381 1.55 12.84 -9.20
N LEU A 382 2.50 13.78 -9.15
CA LEU A 382 2.77 14.73 -10.24
C LEU A 382 3.23 14.01 -11.52
N GLU A 383 4.13 13.02 -11.40
CA GLU A 383 4.57 12.18 -12.51
C GLU A 383 3.39 11.41 -13.13
N THR A 384 2.50 10.87 -12.31
CA THR A 384 1.32 10.12 -12.78
C THR A 384 0.29 11.05 -13.43
N ASP A 385 0.06 12.24 -12.88
CA ASP A 385 -0.81 13.27 -13.47
C ASP A 385 -0.31 13.70 -14.85
N ALA A 386 1.02 13.83 -15.04
CA ALA A 386 1.61 14.14 -16.34
C ALA A 386 1.47 12.99 -17.35
N LEU A 387 1.51 11.73 -16.89
CA LEU A 387 1.40 10.54 -17.73
C LEU A 387 -0.04 10.18 -18.12
N ILE A 388 -1.02 10.45 -17.24
CA ILE A 388 -2.44 10.20 -17.46
C ILE A 388 -3.14 11.53 -17.77
N ASN A 389 -3.16 11.89 -19.05
CA ASN A 389 -3.88 13.07 -19.53
C ASN A 389 -5.32 12.66 -19.91
N PRO A 390 -6.34 13.53 -19.74
CA PRO A 390 -7.69 13.32 -20.29
C PRO A 390 -7.77 12.69 -21.69
N SER A 391 -6.82 13.03 -22.59
CA SER A 391 -6.75 12.51 -23.96
C SER A 391 -6.42 11.01 -24.06
N ASN A 392 -5.62 10.45 -23.14
CA ASN A 392 -5.20 9.05 -23.18
C ASN A 392 -5.93 8.15 -22.19
N ARG A 393 -6.53 8.72 -21.12
CA ARG A 393 -7.18 7.98 -20.04
C ARG A 393 -8.25 6.99 -20.53
N LEU A 394 -9.10 7.41 -21.46
CA LEU A 394 -10.17 6.56 -21.99
C LEU A 394 -9.62 5.32 -22.73
N SER A 395 -8.54 5.49 -23.49
CA SER A 395 -7.87 4.39 -24.20
C SER A 395 -7.28 3.37 -23.22
N LEU A 396 -6.60 3.86 -22.18
CA LEU A 396 -6.07 3.03 -21.10
C LEU A 396 -7.18 2.27 -20.37
N LEU A 397 -8.30 2.92 -20.03
CA LEU A 397 -9.46 2.26 -19.41
C LEU A 397 -10.08 1.17 -20.29
N ARG A 398 -10.18 1.41 -21.60
CA ARG A 398 -10.68 0.40 -22.55
C ARG A 398 -9.73 -0.80 -22.65
N SER A 399 -8.42 -0.56 -22.59
CA SER A 399 -7.40 -1.61 -22.65
C SER A 399 -7.41 -2.55 -21.44
N LEU A 400 -7.78 -2.07 -20.24
CA LEU A 400 -7.84 -2.89 -19.02
C LEU A 400 -8.83 -4.05 -19.18
N SER A 401 -8.47 -5.25 -18.74
CA SER A 401 -9.37 -6.41 -18.72
C SER A 401 -9.18 -7.23 -17.45
N PHE A 402 -10.27 -7.72 -16.87
CA PHE A 402 -10.28 -8.50 -15.64
C PHE A 402 -11.17 -9.73 -15.85
N SER A 403 -10.62 -10.80 -16.43
CA SER A 403 -11.35 -12.03 -16.80
C SER A 403 -11.69 -12.90 -15.58
N GLU A 404 -12.83 -13.60 -15.63
CA GLU A 404 -13.25 -14.56 -14.60
C GLU A 404 -12.38 -15.82 -14.66
N ARG A 405 -11.98 -16.30 -13.48
CA ARG A 405 -10.92 -17.28 -13.30
C ARG A 405 -11.51 -18.58 -12.78
N ASP A 406 -11.81 -19.50 -13.68
CA ASP A 406 -11.91 -20.90 -13.31
C ASP A 406 -10.56 -21.55 -13.60
N ALA A 407 -9.86 -22.00 -12.55
CA ALA A 407 -8.51 -22.56 -12.66
C ALA A 407 -8.47 -23.77 -13.61
N ALA A 408 -9.57 -24.51 -13.73
CA ALA A 408 -9.71 -25.66 -14.60
C ALA A 408 -9.88 -25.32 -16.11
N SER A 409 -10.09 -24.04 -16.45
CA SER A 409 -10.35 -23.58 -17.82
C SER A 409 -9.18 -22.85 -18.49
N ILE A 410 -8.06 -22.67 -17.77
CA ILE A 410 -6.93 -21.85 -18.20
C ILE A 410 -5.93 -22.71 -18.99
N LEU A 411 -5.53 -22.24 -20.18
CA LEU A 411 -4.43 -22.83 -20.95
C LEU A 411 -3.08 -22.60 -20.23
N ASP A 412 -2.14 -23.53 -20.39
CA ASP A 412 -0.79 -23.48 -19.78
C ASP A 412 -0.08 -22.13 -19.98
N ASN A 413 -0.15 -21.58 -21.21
CA ASN A 413 0.52 -20.34 -21.60
C ASN A 413 -0.01 -19.08 -20.88
N ASP A 414 -1.21 -19.14 -20.29
CA ASP A 414 -1.85 -18.02 -19.61
C ASP A 414 -1.82 -18.17 -18.08
N PHE A 415 -1.41 -19.33 -17.55
CA PHE A 415 -1.38 -19.57 -16.11
C PHE A 415 -0.38 -18.66 -15.39
N ASP A 416 0.79 -18.42 -15.99
CA ASP A 416 1.85 -17.53 -15.46
C ASP A 416 1.41 -16.06 -15.29
N LYS A 417 0.43 -15.63 -16.10
CA LYS A 417 -0.10 -14.26 -16.02
C LYS A 417 -1.02 -14.07 -14.81
N ILE A 418 -1.50 -15.17 -14.24
CA ILE A 418 -2.62 -15.19 -13.29
C ILE A 418 -2.21 -15.76 -11.93
N PHE A 419 -1.30 -16.73 -11.91
CA PHE A 419 -0.80 -17.31 -10.67
C PHE A 419 0.10 -16.30 -9.96
N GLN A 420 -0.26 -16.01 -8.70
CA GLN A 420 0.62 -15.27 -7.80
C GLN A 420 1.19 -16.24 -6.78
N LYS A 421 2.52 -16.37 -6.80
CA LYS A 421 3.26 -17.07 -5.76
C LYS A 421 3.04 -16.37 -4.43
N THR A 422 2.36 -17.01 -3.51
CA THR A 422 2.21 -16.51 -2.14
C THR A 422 3.44 -16.86 -1.32
N THR A 423 3.63 -16.13 -0.22
CA THR A 423 4.64 -16.47 0.80
C THR A 423 4.54 -17.92 1.30
N ASP A 424 3.34 -18.49 1.31
CA ASP A 424 3.07 -19.88 1.71
C ASP A 424 3.53 -20.93 0.68
N PHE A 425 3.80 -20.56 -0.57
CA PHE A 425 4.14 -21.50 -1.64
C PHE A 425 5.39 -22.33 -1.31
N GLU A 426 6.43 -21.70 -0.76
CA GLU A 426 7.67 -22.41 -0.40
C GLU A 426 7.46 -23.45 0.71
N ARG A 427 6.53 -23.19 1.63
CA ARG A 427 6.14 -24.16 2.65
C ARG A 427 5.32 -25.29 2.06
N CYS A 428 4.47 -25.00 1.08
CA CYS A 428 3.70 -26.02 0.36
C CYS A 428 4.63 -27.07 -0.28
N LEU A 429 5.81 -26.65 -0.74
CA LEU A 429 6.81 -27.54 -1.34
C LEU A 429 7.59 -28.42 -0.34
N ASP A 430 7.43 -28.23 0.97
CA ASP A 430 8.14 -29.02 1.98
C ASP A 430 7.46 -30.38 2.21
N ASP A 431 8.18 -31.49 2.11
CA ASP A 431 7.69 -32.84 2.40
C ASP A 431 7.07 -32.98 3.79
N ALA A 432 7.48 -32.16 4.75
CA ALA A 432 6.93 -32.16 6.10
C ALA A 432 5.48 -31.67 6.15
N VAL A 433 5.04 -30.85 5.19
CA VAL A 433 3.67 -30.31 5.14
C VAL A 433 2.74 -31.34 4.51
N TRP A 434 1.80 -31.85 5.31
CA TRP A 434 0.88 -32.91 4.89
C TRP A 434 -0.52 -32.38 4.57
N VAL A 435 -0.98 -31.38 5.32
CA VAL A 435 -2.33 -30.81 5.19
C VAL A 435 -2.23 -29.33 4.87
N ILE A 436 -2.81 -28.95 3.73
CA ILE A 436 -2.89 -27.58 3.24
C ILE A 436 -4.32 -27.10 3.45
N ARG A 437 -4.48 -26.21 4.40
CA ARG A 437 -5.76 -25.73 4.90
C ARG A 437 -6.03 -24.34 4.36
N GLY A 438 -7.31 -23.99 4.25
CA GLY A 438 -7.69 -22.62 3.90
C GLY A 438 -9.19 -22.50 3.66
N ARG A 439 -9.70 -21.28 3.69
CA ARG A 439 -11.11 -21.01 3.38
C ARG A 439 -11.40 -21.17 1.88
N LYS A 440 -12.68 -21.11 1.50
CA LYS A 440 -13.06 -21.12 0.08
C LYS A 440 -12.47 -19.87 -0.60
N GLY A 441 -11.89 -20.04 -1.79
CA GLY A 441 -11.27 -18.95 -2.53
C GLY A 441 -9.84 -18.57 -2.11
N THR A 442 -9.21 -19.26 -1.15
CA THR A 442 -7.81 -18.98 -0.77
C THR A 442 -6.77 -19.50 -1.77
N GLY A 443 -7.18 -20.24 -2.80
CA GLY A 443 -6.28 -20.76 -3.85
C GLY A 443 -5.87 -22.23 -3.70
N LYS A 444 -6.50 -23.01 -2.81
CA LYS A 444 -6.25 -24.47 -2.67
C LYS A 444 -6.33 -25.22 -4.00
N SER A 445 -7.47 -25.13 -4.68
CA SER A 445 -7.66 -25.80 -5.97
C SER A 445 -6.77 -25.24 -7.06
N THR A 446 -6.37 -23.96 -6.98
CA THR A 446 -5.37 -23.39 -7.91
C THR A 446 -4.00 -24.03 -7.70
N LEU A 447 -3.56 -24.26 -6.46
CA LEU A 447 -2.32 -24.99 -6.17
C LEU A 447 -2.41 -26.45 -6.62
N TYR A 448 -3.53 -27.12 -6.35
CA TYR A 448 -3.77 -28.48 -6.82
C TYR A 448 -3.68 -28.58 -8.35
N THR A 449 -4.33 -27.67 -9.06
CA THR A 449 -4.32 -27.58 -10.54
C THR A 449 -2.92 -27.27 -11.05
N LEU A 450 -2.19 -26.33 -10.43
CA LEU A 450 -0.81 -26.01 -10.76
C LEU A 450 0.07 -27.27 -10.73
N PHE A 451 -0.02 -28.07 -9.67
CA PHE A 451 0.82 -29.25 -9.51
C PHE A 451 0.41 -30.44 -10.39
N THR A 452 -0.88 -30.59 -10.69
CA THR A 452 -1.41 -31.78 -11.39
C THR A 452 -1.61 -31.57 -12.89
N GLN A 453 -1.91 -30.36 -13.33
CA GLN A 453 -2.22 -30.03 -14.73
C GLN A 453 -1.19 -29.09 -15.38
N HIS A 454 -0.54 -28.20 -14.61
CA HIS A 454 0.41 -27.21 -15.13
C HIS A 454 1.85 -27.45 -14.64
N ARG A 455 2.38 -28.65 -14.89
CA ARG A 455 3.65 -29.12 -14.30
C ARG A 455 4.85 -28.23 -14.64
N GLU A 456 4.98 -27.75 -15.87
CA GLU A 456 6.09 -26.89 -16.29
C GLU A 456 6.15 -25.58 -15.48
N ASN A 457 4.99 -24.98 -15.25
CA ASN A 457 4.87 -23.77 -14.42
C ASN A 457 5.21 -24.08 -12.96
N ALA A 458 4.75 -25.21 -12.43
CA ALA A 458 5.08 -25.63 -11.07
C ALA A 458 6.60 -25.78 -10.87
N GLU A 459 7.30 -26.38 -11.83
CA GLU A 459 8.77 -26.55 -11.81
C GLU A 459 9.49 -25.20 -11.88
N LYS A 460 9.04 -24.30 -12.76
CA LYS A 460 9.54 -22.92 -12.84
C LYS A 460 9.44 -22.20 -11.51
N TYR A 461 8.29 -22.26 -10.84
CA TYR A 461 8.08 -21.57 -9.56
C TYR A 461 8.82 -22.22 -8.38
N ALA A 462 9.04 -23.53 -8.44
CA ALA A 462 9.68 -24.32 -7.39
C ALA A 462 11.21 -24.25 -7.39
N ARG A 463 11.84 -23.66 -8.42
CA ARG A 463 13.30 -23.45 -8.51
C ARG A 463 14.09 -24.73 -8.20
N GLY A 464 13.73 -25.84 -8.85
CA GLY A 464 14.39 -27.15 -8.70
C GLY A 464 13.89 -28.03 -7.54
N ARG A 465 13.05 -27.52 -6.64
CA ARG A 465 12.54 -28.30 -5.48
C ARG A 465 11.57 -29.44 -5.85
N LEU A 466 11.10 -29.49 -7.09
CA LEU A 466 10.26 -30.57 -7.63
C LEU A 466 11.05 -31.58 -8.48
N GLU A 467 12.37 -31.42 -8.59
CA GLU A 467 13.24 -32.40 -9.26
C GLU A 467 13.11 -33.77 -8.57
N ASN A 468 12.98 -34.83 -9.39
CA ASN A 468 12.79 -36.20 -8.93
C ASN A 468 11.50 -36.43 -8.10
N ILE A 469 10.52 -35.52 -8.15
CA ILE A 469 9.21 -35.68 -7.52
C ILE A 469 8.13 -35.87 -8.58
N THR A 470 7.57 -37.08 -8.64
CA THR A 470 6.38 -37.39 -9.44
C THR A 470 5.13 -37.00 -8.67
N ILE A 471 4.35 -36.05 -9.21
CA ILE A 471 3.12 -35.58 -8.58
C ILE A 471 1.94 -36.30 -9.22
N LEU A 472 1.08 -36.87 -8.39
CA LEU A 472 -0.13 -37.56 -8.81
C LEU A 472 -1.35 -36.97 -8.10
N SER A 473 -2.48 -36.94 -8.82
CA SER A 473 -3.78 -36.86 -8.18
C SER A 473 -4.03 -38.14 -7.39
N GLY A 474 -4.16 -38.04 -6.07
CA GLY A 474 -4.69 -39.09 -5.21
C GLY A 474 -6.21 -39.02 -5.12
N HIS A 475 -6.78 -37.81 -5.13
CA HIS A 475 -8.22 -37.52 -5.25
C HIS A 475 -8.39 -36.08 -5.71
N GLY A 476 -9.31 -35.78 -6.62
CA GLY A 476 -9.55 -34.41 -7.10
C GLY A 476 -9.97 -34.37 -8.58
N ASN A 477 -10.39 -33.18 -9.02
CA ASN A 477 -10.97 -32.96 -10.37
C ASN A 477 -10.03 -33.20 -11.55
N SER A 478 -8.72 -33.35 -11.34
CA SER A 478 -7.77 -33.60 -12.43
C SER A 478 -7.82 -35.03 -12.99
N ASP A 479 -8.52 -35.94 -12.32
CA ASP A 479 -8.74 -37.32 -12.77
C ASP A 479 -10.21 -37.70 -12.58
N GLN A 480 -10.88 -38.05 -13.69
CA GLN A 480 -12.29 -38.42 -13.67
C GLN A 480 -12.52 -39.82 -13.06
N PHE A 481 -11.48 -40.63 -12.89
CA PHE A 481 -11.57 -41.94 -12.26
C PHE A 481 -11.47 -41.84 -10.73
N ARG A 482 -12.52 -41.32 -10.10
CA ARG A 482 -12.64 -41.18 -8.63
C ARG A 482 -14.04 -41.48 -8.12
N PRO A 483 -14.20 -41.99 -6.88
CA PRO A 483 -15.50 -42.02 -6.22
C PRO A 483 -15.97 -40.59 -5.93
N THR A 484 -17.27 -40.32 -6.07
CA THR A 484 -17.89 -39.01 -5.81
C THR A 484 -19.01 -39.17 -4.78
N GLY A 485 -19.61 -38.06 -4.30
CA GLY A 485 -20.70 -37.97 -3.31
C GLY A 485 -21.38 -39.28 -2.88
N ASP A 486 -22.32 -39.75 -3.70
CA ASP A 486 -23.15 -40.92 -3.40
C ASP A 486 -22.37 -42.22 -3.21
N VAL A 487 -21.18 -42.33 -3.80
CA VAL A 487 -20.31 -43.51 -3.70
C VAL A 487 -19.67 -43.62 -2.32
N PHE A 488 -19.30 -42.50 -1.67
CA PHE A 488 -18.72 -42.54 -0.33
C PHE A 488 -19.71 -43.05 0.73
N ALA A 489 -21.00 -42.74 0.58
CA ALA A 489 -22.06 -43.30 1.43
C ALA A 489 -22.16 -44.83 1.26
N GLN A 490 -22.10 -45.32 0.02
CA GLN A 490 -22.12 -46.77 -0.26
C GLN A 490 -20.87 -47.47 0.29
N ILE A 491 -19.70 -46.84 0.18
CA ILE A 491 -18.46 -47.34 0.78
C ILE A 491 -18.62 -47.44 2.30
N HIS A 492 -19.15 -46.40 2.94
CA HIS A 492 -19.36 -46.40 4.38
C HIS A 492 -20.21 -47.58 4.84
N GLN A 493 -21.36 -47.79 4.19
CA GLN A 493 -22.28 -48.88 4.51
C GLN A 493 -21.57 -50.24 4.44
N LYS A 494 -20.83 -50.49 3.35
CA LYS A 494 -20.10 -51.75 3.17
C LYS A 494 -18.96 -51.93 4.18
N LEU A 495 -18.24 -50.87 4.52
CA LEU A 495 -17.19 -50.93 5.54
C LEU A 495 -17.77 -51.26 6.92
N ASP A 496 -18.92 -50.68 7.27
CA ASP A 496 -19.59 -50.91 8.55
C ASP A 496 -20.13 -52.35 8.64
N GLU A 497 -20.77 -52.85 7.57
CA GLU A 497 -21.22 -54.25 7.44
C GLU A 497 -20.10 -55.27 7.67
N HIS A 498 -18.89 -54.96 7.20
CA HIS A 498 -17.70 -55.82 7.35
C HIS A 498 -16.81 -55.46 8.55
N GLN A 499 -17.19 -54.48 9.38
CA GLN A 499 -16.41 -53.96 10.52
C GLN A 499 -14.97 -53.59 10.16
N LYS A 500 -14.77 -52.95 9.00
CA LYS A 500 -13.45 -52.50 8.51
C LYS A 500 -13.29 -50.98 8.63
N ASP A 501 -12.04 -50.52 8.61
CA ASP A 501 -11.69 -49.12 8.85
C ASP A 501 -11.38 -48.33 7.56
N TRP A 502 -11.58 -47.01 7.63
CA TRP A 502 -11.34 -46.09 6.51
C TRP A 502 -9.85 -45.94 6.14
N LEU A 503 -8.92 -46.17 7.06
CA LEU A 503 -7.49 -46.08 6.77
C LEU A 503 -7.07 -47.19 5.81
N SER A 504 -7.58 -48.40 6.02
CA SER A 504 -7.43 -49.53 5.11
C SER A 504 -8.00 -49.23 3.72
N LEU A 505 -9.15 -48.56 3.64
CA LEU A 505 -9.74 -48.12 2.36
C LEU A 505 -8.84 -47.10 1.65
N TRP A 506 -8.40 -46.05 2.32
CA TRP A 506 -7.50 -45.05 1.72
C TRP A 506 -6.19 -45.66 1.24
N ARG A 507 -5.67 -46.66 1.95
CA ARG A 507 -4.49 -47.43 1.53
C ARG A 507 -4.74 -48.18 0.24
N ALA A 508 -5.84 -48.92 0.15
CA ALA A 508 -6.22 -49.65 -1.07
C ALA A 508 -6.45 -48.68 -2.24
N TYR A 509 -7.09 -47.54 -1.97
CA TYR A 509 -7.31 -46.50 -2.98
C TYR A 509 -5.98 -45.89 -3.46
N ALA A 510 -5.02 -45.62 -2.57
CA ALA A 510 -3.69 -45.14 -2.95
C ALA A 510 -2.94 -46.14 -3.86
N VAL A 511 -3.06 -47.46 -3.60
CA VAL A 511 -2.51 -48.50 -4.49
C VAL A 511 -3.13 -48.41 -5.88
N ILE A 512 -4.45 -48.23 -5.99
CA ILE A 512 -5.15 -48.11 -7.27
C ILE A 512 -4.68 -46.85 -8.02
N ARG A 513 -4.54 -45.72 -7.33
CA ARG A 513 -4.06 -44.47 -7.93
C ARG A 513 -2.63 -44.59 -8.43
N ILE A 514 -1.72 -45.14 -7.63
CA ILE A 514 -0.32 -45.36 -8.04
C ILE A 514 -0.24 -46.35 -9.20
N TYR A 515 -1.00 -47.46 -9.15
CA TYR A 515 -1.04 -48.45 -10.22
C TYR A 515 -1.49 -47.85 -11.56
N ARG A 516 -2.50 -46.98 -11.53
CA ARG A 516 -3.01 -46.32 -12.73
C ARG A 516 -2.02 -45.29 -13.26
N SER A 517 -1.35 -44.54 -12.40
CA SER A 517 -0.55 -43.40 -12.85
C SER A 517 0.94 -43.70 -13.05
N VAL A 518 1.46 -44.80 -12.49
CA VAL A 518 2.91 -45.09 -12.48
C VAL A 518 3.22 -46.49 -12.99
N PRO A 519 3.66 -46.64 -14.25
CA PRO A 519 3.95 -47.94 -14.86
C PRO A 519 4.98 -48.77 -14.09
N GLU A 520 5.98 -48.13 -13.48
CA GLU A 520 7.05 -48.77 -12.71
C GLU A 520 6.53 -49.55 -11.49
N PHE A 521 5.35 -49.18 -10.98
CA PHE A 521 4.71 -49.92 -9.89
C PHE A 521 4.39 -51.37 -10.28
N LEU A 522 4.22 -51.65 -11.58
CA LEU A 522 4.03 -53.01 -12.09
C LEU A 522 5.21 -53.92 -11.78
N GLU A 523 6.44 -53.40 -11.76
CA GLU A 523 7.63 -54.20 -11.45
C GLU A 523 7.60 -54.73 -10.01
N ILE A 524 7.08 -53.94 -9.07
CA ILE A 524 6.85 -54.38 -7.70
C ILE A 524 5.81 -55.50 -7.66
N LEU A 525 4.71 -55.33 -8.40
CA LEU A 525 3.59 -56.27 -8.44
C LEU A 525 3.91 -57.59 -9.18
N LYS A 526 5.06 -57.71 -9.86
CA LYS A 526 5.48 -58.96 -10.52
C LYS A 526 5.88 -60.06 -9.53
N GLN A 527 6.22 -59.71 -8.29
CA GLN A 527 6.58 -60.69 -7.26
C GLN A 527 5.40 -61.64 -6.99
N ASP A 528 5.68 -62.93 -6.78
CA ASP A 528 4.65 -63.97 -6.64
C ASP A 528 3.63 -63.67 -5.55
N LYS A 529 4.08 -63.07 -4.44
CA LYS A 529 3.21 -62.69 -3.32
C LYS A 529 2.11 -61.68 -3.70
N PHE A 530 2.31 -60.88 -4.75
CA PHE A 530 1.35 -59.90 -5.23
C PHE A 530 0.50 -60.38 -6.41
N LYS A 531 0.63 -61.65 -6.83
CA LYS A 531 -0.10 -62.21 -7.99
C LYS A 531 -1.61 -62.00 -7.89
N GLY A 532 -2.18 -62.20 -6.69
CA GLY A 532 -3.59 -61.93 -6.38
C GLY A 532 -3.94 -60.47 -6.64
N LEU A 533 -3.30 -59.54 -5.92
CA LEU A 533 -3.50 -58.10 -6.07
C LEU A 533 -3.32 -57.61 -7.52
N ARG A 534 -2.23 -58.01 -8.19
CA ARG A 534 -1.95 -57.67 -9.59
C ARG A 534 -3.06 -58.09 -10.55
N SER A 535 -3.60 -59.30 -10.37
CA SER A 535 -4.69 -59.80 -11.23
C SER A 535 -5.95 -58.96 -11.10
N ARG A 536 -6.32 -58.55 -9.87
CA ARG A 536 -7.51 -57.70 -9.64
C ARG A 536 -7.28 -56.28 -10.15
N LEU A 537 -6.10 -55.70 -9.93
CA LEU A 537 -5.74 -54.37 -10.47
C LEU A 537 -5.81 -54.35 -12.00
N LYS A 538 -5.19 -55.32 -12.67
CA LYS A 538 -5.18 -55.41 -14.13
C LYS A 538 -6.57 -55.59 -14.73
N TYR A 539 -7.44 -56.37 -14.09
CA TYR A 539 -8.78 -56.64 -14.62
C TYR A 539 -9.76 -55.50 -14.38
N ASN A 540 -9.72 -54.88 -13.19
CA ASN A 540 -10.76 -53.95 -12.75
C ASN A 540 -10.35 -52.47 -12.84
N PHE A 541 -9.06 -52.15 -12.90
CA PHE A 541 -8.58 -50.76 -12.76
C PHE A 541 -7.60 -50.34 -13.88
N SER A 542 -7.67 -50.97 -15.05
CA SER A 542 -6.79 -50.68 -16.20
C SER A 542 -7.13 -49.34 -16.87
N LEU A 543 -6.10 -48.52 -17.16
CA LEU A 543 -6.24 -47.27 -17.92
C LEU A 543 -6.93 -47.48 -19.28
N ASP A 544 -6.50 -48.49 -20.05
CA ASP A 544 -7.04 -48.76 -21.40
C ASP A 544 -8.52 -49.13 -21.46
N ARG A 545 -9.14 -49.43 -20.30
CA ARG A 545 -10.53 -49.93 -20.23
C ARG A 545 -11.50 -48.97 -19.55
N TYR A 546 -11.04 -48.17 -18.58
CA TYR A 546 -11.93 -47.39 -17.73
C TYR A 546 -11.38 -46.00 -17.45
N ASN A 547 -12.15 -44.99 -17.86
CA ASN A 547 -11.85 -43.57 -17.62
C ASN A 547 -12.78 -42.92 -16.58
N ILE A 548 -13.84 -43.60 -16.16
CA ILE A 548 -14.85 -43.11 -15.21
C ILE A 548 -15.05 -44.15 -14.10
N TRP A 549 -15.34 -43.69 -12.88
CA TRP A 549 -15.66 -44.55 -11.75
C TRP A 549 -17.07 -45.17 -11.88
N GLU A 550 -17.23 -46.41 -11.44
CA GLU A 550 -18.47 -47.19 -11.59
C GLU A 550 -18.69 -48.04 -10.33
N ALA A 551 -19.91 -48.54 -10.11
CA ALA A 551 -20.26 -49.37 -8.96
C ALA A 551 -19.33 -50.58 -8.78
N LYS A 552 -18.94 -51.25 -9.87
CA LYS A 552 -18.00 -52.40 -9.83
C LYS A 552 -16.64 -52.02 -9.24
N HIS A 553 -16.18 -50.79 -9.47
CA HIS A 553 -14.90 -50.29 -8.94
C HIS A 553 -15.00 -50.10 -7.44
N THR A 554 -16.15 -49.63 -6.95
CA THR A 554 -16.45 -49.53 -5.52
C THR A 554 -16.44 -50.91 -4.85
N ASP A 555 -17.10 -51.91 -5.45
CA ASP A 555 -17.11 -53.28 -4.93
C ASP A 555 -15.70 -53.86 -4.81
N LYS A 556 -14.87 -53.64 -5.84
CA LYS A 556 -13.49 -54.14 -5.86
C LYS A 556 -12.54 -53.36 -4.95
N LEU A 557 -12.78 -52.07 -4.75
CA LEU A 557 -12.06 -51.29 -3.75
C LEU A 557 -12.37 -51.82 -2.34
N VAL A 558 -13.64 -52.11 -2.05
CA VAL A 558 -14.05 -52.70 -0.76
C VAL A 558 -13.49 -54.11 -0.59
N GLU A 559 -13.45 -54.94 -1.65
CA GLU A 559 -12.81 -56.27 -1.62
C GLU A 559 -11.35 -56.19 -1.15
N PHE A 560 -10.58 -55.18 -1.57
CA PHE A 560 -9.19 -55.00 -1.14
C PHE A 560 -9.05 -54.67 0.36
N VAL A 561 -10.14 -54.25 0.99
CA VAL A 561 -10.21 -53.92 2.41
C VAL A 561 -10.72 -55.09 3.24
N THR A 562 -11.70 -55.83 2.72
CA THR A 562 -12.38 -56.91 3.44
C THR A 562 -11.61 -58.23 3.40
N ASP A 563 -10.88 -58.50 2.31
CA ASP A 563 -9.96 -59.63 2.19
C ASP A 563 -8.62 -59.29 2.88
N ASP A 564 -8.30 -60.02 3.95
CA ASP A 564 -7.13 -59.74 4.79
C ASP A 564 -5.78 -59.97 4.06
N ASP A 565 -5.74 -60.90 3.10
CA ASP A 565 -4.56 -61.17 2.28
C ASP A 565 -4.34 -60.03 1.29
N LEU A 566 -5.39 -59.56 0.62
CA LEU A 566 -5.32 -58.41 -0.29
C LEU A 566 -4.98 -57.10 0.45
N ASN A 567 -5.55 -56.89 1.64
CA ASN A 567 -5.25 -55.72 2.45
C ASN A 567 -3.77 -55.70 2.88
N SER A 568 -3.27 -56.84 3.33
CA SER A 568 -1.86 -57.03 3.69
C SER A 568 -0.95 -56.82 2.47
N CYS A 569 -1.34 -57.34 1.30
CA CYS A 569 -0.66 -57.10 0.04
C CYS A 569 -0.61 -55.61 -0.34
N CYS A 570 -1.68 -54.85 -0.11
CA CYS A 570 -1.68 -53.41 -0.38
C CYS A 570 -0.66 -52.66 0.48
N ARG A 571 -0.60 -52.98 1.79
CA ARG A 571 0.40 -52.40 2.70
C ARG A 571 1.83 -52.75 2.28
N ASP A 572 2.06 -54.01 1.95
CA ASP A 572 3.35 -54.49 1.49
C ASP A 572 3.76 -53.84 0.17
N ALA A 573 2.85 -53.75 -0.81
CA ALA A 573 3.16 -53.17 -2.11
C ALA A 573 3.65 -51.73 -2.00
N LEU A 574 2.97 -50.90 -1.19
CA LEU A 574 3.39 -49.52 -0.94
C LEU A 574 4.75 -49.46 -0.22
N SER A 575 4.97 -50.34 0.76
CA SER A 575 6.25 -50.40 1.50
C SER A 575 7.43 -50.82 0.60
N TYR A 576 7.22 -51.79 -0.29
CA TYR A 576 8.25 -52.21 -1.25
C TYR A 576 8.50 -51.14 -2.30
N TYR A 577 7.46 -50.44 -2.72
CA TYR A 577 7.60 -49.37 -3.69
C TYR A 577 8.31 -48.14 -3.12
N ASP A 578 8.01 -47.72 -1.89
CA ASP A 578 8.75 -46.66 -1.20
C ASP A 578 10.26 -46.95 -1.15
N ARG A 579 10.63 -48.19 -0.80
CA ARG A 579 12.04 -48.61 -0.82
C ARG A 579 12.65 -48.56 -2.21
N SER A 580 11.89 -48.89 -3.25
CA SER A 580 12.36 -48.83 -4.64
C SER A 580 12.62 -47.40 -5.07
N LEU A 581 11.72 -46.46 -4.72
CA LEU A 581 11.88 -45.03 -4.97
C LEU A 581 13.13 -44.48 -4.28
N GLY A 582 13.40 -44.89 -3.05
CA GLY A 582 14.61 -44.49 -2.32
C GLY A 582 15.92 -44.93 -2.97
N LYS A 583 15.95 -46.09 -3.67
CA LYS A 583 17.15 -46.55 -4.39
C LYS A 583 17.51 -45.68 -5.59
N VAL A 584 16.51 -45.07 -6.22
CA VAL A 584 16.67 -44.18 -7.39
C VAL A 584 16.57 -42.70 -7.01
N ALA A 585 16.55 -42.38 -5.70
CA ALA A 585 16.39 -41.03 -5.15
C ALA A 585 15.16 -40.28 -5.70
N GLN A 586 14.07 -41.00 -6.00
CA GLN A 586 12.80 -40.43 -6.45
C GLN A 586 11.78 -40.37 -5.31
N LYS A 587 10.79 -39.51 -5.47
CA LYS A 587 9.63 -39.40 -4.56
C LYS A 587 8.34 -39.28 -5.34
N ILE A 588 7.24 -39.62 -4.69
CA ILE A 588 5.89 -39.44 -5.18
C ILE A 588 5.10 -38.59 -4.21
N TRP A 589 4.37 -37.61 -4.75
CA TRP A 589 3.38 -36.85 -4.01
C TRP A 589 1.97 -37.25 -4.45
N LEU A 590 1.14 -37.68 -3.50
CA LEU A 590 -0.29 -37.91 -3.69
C LEU A 590 -1.07 -36.70 -3.19
N LEU A 591 -1.70 -35.98 -4.11
CA LEU A 591 -2.48 -34.78 -3.83
C LEU A 591 -3.97 -35.13 -3.69
N TYR A 592 -4.63 -34.61 -2.65
CA TYR A 592 -6.06 -34.82 -2.40
C TYR A 592 -6.76 -33.46 -2.33
N ASP A 593 -7.63 -33.13 -3.28
CA ASP A 593 -8.50 -31.95 -3.30
C ASP A 593 -9.97 -32.38 -3.53
N ASP A 594 -10.92 -31.46 -3.43
CA ASP A 594 -12.38 -31.69 -3.54
C ASP A 594 -12.97 -32.70 -2.54
N LEU A 595 -12.23 -33.07 -1.49
CA LEU A 595 -12.73 -33.99 -0.45
C LEU A 595 -13.99 -33.44 0.25
N ASP A 596 -14.12 -32.11 0.35
CA ASP A 596 -15.30 -31.43 0.90
C ASP A 596 -16.51 -31.45 -0.03
N GLN A 597 -16.30 -31.62 -1.34
CA GLN A 597 -17.38 -31.78 -2.32
C GLN A 597 -17.82 -33.24 -2.45
N ASP A 598 -16.85 -34.16 -2.48
CA ASP A 598 -17.10 -35.58 -2.72
C ASP A 598 -17.48 -36.36 -1.45
N ILE A 599 -17.11 -35.88 -0.24
CA ILE A 599 -17.55 -36.44 1.04
C ILE A 599 -18.59 -35.51 1.63
N GLN A 600 -19.84 -35.98 1.67
CA GLN A 600 -20.98 -35.18 2.11
C GLN A 600 -20.74 -34.57 3.51
N GLU A 601 -20.79 -33.24 3.59
CA GLU A 601 -20.64 -32.50 4.85
C GLU A 601 -21.74 -32.85 5.86
N ASN A 602 -21.39 -32.91 7.14
CA ASN A 602 -22.28 -33.29 8.25
C ASN A 602 -22.85 -34.71 8.16
N SER A 603 -22.35 -35.54 7.24
CA SER A 603 -22.69 -36.96 7.21
C SER A 603 -22.07 -37.70 8.41
N PRO A 604 -22.70 -38.79 8.89
CA PRO A 604 -22.20 -39.54 10.05
C PRO A 604 -20.81 -40.15 9.81
N TYR A 605 -20.41 -40.31 8.54
CA TYR A 605 -19.15 -40.94 8.15
C TYR A 605 -18.03 -39.97 7.78
N GLN A 606 -18.30 -38.66 7.66
CA GLN A 606 -17.30 -37.66 7.28
C GLN A 606 -16.06 -37.70 8.19
N GLN A 607 -16.27 -37.77 9.50
CA GLN A 607 -15.22 -37.83 10.52
C GLN A 607 -14.36 -39.09 10.38
N ALA A 608 -15.01 -40.23 10.16
CA ALA A 608 -14.33 -41.51 10.01
C ALA A 608 -13.53 -41.57 8.70
N ALA A 609 -14.11 -41.09 7.60
CA ALA A 609 -13.47 -41.04 6.29
C ALA A 609 -12.24 -40.14 6.28
N LEU A 610 -12.38 -38.86 6.65
CA LEU A 610 -11.27 -37.92 6.67
C LEU A 610 -10.24 -38.27 7.76
N GLY A 611 -10.70 -38.72 8.94
CA GLY A 611 -9.82 -39.20 10.00
C GLY A 611 -9.00 -40.43 9.59
N GLY A 612 -9.58 -41.35 8.81
CA GLY A 612 -8.88 -42.49 8.23
C GLY A 612 -7.75 -42.08 7.29
N LEU A 613 -7.97 -41.06 6.44
CA LEU A 613 -6.93 -40.51 5.55
C LEU A 613 -5.79 -39.89 6.36
N MET A 614 -6.11 -39.08 7.38
CA MET A 614 -5.08 -38.47 8.23
C MET A 614 -4.26 -39.53 8.97
N ARG A 615 -4.91 -40.57 9.48
CA ARG A 615 -4.19 -41.68 10.13
C ARG A 615 -3.30 -42.45 9.15
N LEU A 616 -3.73 -42.65 7.90
CA LEU A 616 -2.88 -43.26 6.86
C LEU A 616 -1.58 -42.46 6.66
N ILE A 617 -1.70 -41.13 6.54
CA ILE A 617 -0.56 -40.24 6.35
C ILE A 617 0.39 -40.32 7.54
N TYR A 618 -0.17 -40.29 8.76
CA TYR A 618 0.60 -40.43 9.99
C TYR A 618 1.33 -41.78 10.06
N ASP A 619 0.64 -42.86 9.72
CA ASP A 619 1.19 -44.23 9.72
C ASP A 619 2.36 -44.37 8.75
N PHE A 620 2.27 -43.79 7.54
CA PHE A 620 3.36 -43.78 6.57
C PHE A 620 4.62 -43.13 7.15
N ASN A 621 4.47 -41.96 7.75
CA ASN A 621 5.60 -41.26 8.36
C ASN A 621 6.19 -42.05 9.55
N ASN A 622 5.35 -42.68 10.37
CA ASN A 622 5.81 -43.45 11.53
C ASN A 622 6.50 -44.76 11.14
N GLN A 623 6.14 -45.34 10.00
CA GLN A 623 6.76 -46.54 9.44
C GLN A 623 8.04 -46.26 8.64
N GLY A 624 8.48 -45.00 8.56
CA GLY A 624 9.68 -44.63 7.81
C GLY A 624 9.49 -44.62 6.29
N LEU A 625 8.24 -44.58 5.80
CA LEU A 625 7.94 -44.48 4.37
C LEU A 625 8.10 -43.02 3.96
N TYR A 626 9.29 -42.70 3.43
CA TYR A 626 9.72 -41.32 3.22
C TYR A 626 9.71 -40.82 1.78
N HIS A 627 9.39 -41.71 0.85
CA HIS A 627 9.39 -41.44 -0.59
C HIS A 627 7.98 -41.35 -1.16
N ILE A 628 6.97 -41.88 -0.46
CA ILE A 628 5.55 -41.62 -0.76
C ILE A 628 5.03 -40.56 0.23
N ARG A 629 4.67 -39.39 -0.30
CA ARG A 629 4.24 -38.22 0.47
C ARG A 629 2.83 -37.81 0.08
N PHE A 630 2.18 -37.09 0.99
CA PHE A 630 0.78 -36.69 0.85
C PHE A 630 0.65 -35.18 0.97
N LYS A 631 -0.27 -34.62 0.19
CA LYS A 631 -0.68 -33.22 0.25
C LYS A 631 -2.20 -33.17 0.21
N VAL A 632 -2.82 -32.98 1.36
CA VAL A 632 -4.29 -32.93 1.49
C VAL A 632 -4.75 -31.49 1.57
N PHE A 633 -5.46 -31.03 0.55
CA PHE A 633 -6.13 -29.74 0.53
C PHE A 633 -7.48 -29.86 1.24
N LEU A 634 -7.66 -29.11 2.32
CA LEU A 634 -8.88 -29.18 3.12
C LEU A 634 -9.37 -27.79 3.53
N ARG A 635 -10.68 -27.66 3.70
CA ARG A 635 -11.28 -26.44 4.25
C ARG A 635 -10.93 -26.29 5.74
N GLU A 636 -10.62 -25.06 6.17
CA GLU A 636 -10.12 -24.81 7.53
C GLU A 636 -11.15 -25.15 8.63
N ASP A 637 -12.43 -24.93 8.36
CA ASP A 637 -13.52 -25.27 9.26
C ASP A 637 -13.72 -26.78 9.39
N ILE A 638 -13.61 -27.53 8.28
CA ILE A 638 -13.62 -29.00 8.30
C ILE A 638 -12.44 -29.52 9.11
N TRP A 639 -11.22 -29.02 8.85
CA TRP A 639 -10.04 -29.39 9.63
C TRP A 639 -10.21 -29.10 11.12
N SER A 640 -10.71 -27.91 11.47
CA SER A 640 -10.91 -27.50 12.86
C SER A 640 -11.85 -28.45 13.61
N ASN A 641 -12.93 -28.86 12.95
CA ASN A 641 -13.94 -29.76 13.50
C ASN A 641 -13.58 -31.26 13.40
N LEU A 642 -12.54 -31.61 12.64
CA LEU A 642 -12.15 -33.00 12.44
C LEU A 642 -11.54 -33.58 13.74
N ILE A 643 -12.04 -34.72 14.21
CA ILE A 643 -11.56 -35.41 15.42
C ILE A 643 -11.05 -36.78 15.01
N PHE A 644 -9.77 -37.04 15.27
CA PHE A 644 -9.13 -38.33 15.01
C PHE A 644 -7.94 -38.55 15.95
N THR A 645 -7.53 -39.81 16.10
CA THR A 645 -6.38 -40.18 16.93
C THR A 645 -5.11 -39.53 16.40
N ASN A 646 -4.26 -39.02 17.30
CA ASN A 646 -2.99 -38.36 16.97
C ASN A 646 -3.08 -37.02 16.21
N LYS A 647 -4.24 -36.33 16.19
CA LYS A 647 -4.35 -34.98 15.59
C LYS A 647 -3.34 -33.98 16.14
N SER A 648 -2.97 -34.07 17.43
CA SER A 648 -1.94 -33.23 18.06
C SER A 648 -0.55 -33.34 17.39
N HIS A 649 -0.28 -34.43 16.68
CA HIS A 649 0.96 -34.62 15.93
C HIS A 649 0.96 -33.91 14.57
N PHE A 650 -0.15 -33.31 14.14
CA PHE A 650 -0.25 -32.46 12.95
C PHE A 650 -0.03 -30.99 13.35
N GLY A 651 1.09 -30.73 14.02
CA GLY A 651 1.48 -29.39 14.45
C GLY A 651 1.77 -28.43 13.28
N GLU A 652 2.30 -27.26 13.60
CA GLU A 652 2.55 -26.19 12.62
C GLU A 652 3.53 -26.60 11.51
N ALA A 653 4.48 -27.48 11.79
CA ALA A 653 5.41 -28.00 10.77
C ALA A 653 4.72 -28.90 9.72
N ARG A 654 3.61 -29.54 10.08
CA ARG A 654 2.91 -30.53 9.25
C ARG A 654 1.63 -30.01 8.62
N THR A 655 1.21 -28.80 8.99
CA THR A 655 0.03 -28.15 8.43
C THR A 655 0.39 -26.77 7.93
N LEU A 656 -0.23 -26.37 6.82
CA LEU A 656 -0.08 -25.04 6.23
C LEU A 656 -1.46 -24.40 6.17
N LEU A 657 -1.62 -23.17 6.66
CA LEU A 657 -2.85 -22.41 6.50
C LEU A 657 -2.61 -21.35 5.41
N LEU A 658 -3.24 -21.54 4.25
CA LEU A 658 -3.13 -20.59 3.14
C LEU A 658 -3.85 -19.29 3.49
N GLN A 659 -3.10 -18.19 3.54
CA GLN A 659 -3.64 -16.85 3.74
C GLN A 659 -3.06 -15.87 2.73
N TRP A 660 -3.88 -14.90 2.35
CA TRP A 660 -3.44 -13.81 1.49
C TRP A 660 -2.97 -12.65 2.36
N GLY A 661 -1.66 -12.59 2.59
CA GLY A 661 -1.05 -11.42 3.17
C GLY A 661 -1.24 -10.19 2.29
N LYS A 662 -1.14 -9.00 2.89
CA LYS A 662 -1.30 -7.72 2.20
C LYS A 662 -0.39 -7.56 0.99
N ILE A 663 0.88 -7.93 1.11
CA ILE A 663 1.85 -7.80 0.01
C ILE A 663 1.45 -8.75 -1.14
N ASP A 664 1.15 -10.01 -0.84
CA ASP A 664 0.72 -11.00 -1.85
C ASP A 664 -0.56 -10.57 -2.55
N PHE A 665 -1.50 -9.96 -1.81
CA PHE A 665 -2.71 -9.38 -2.36
C PHE A 665 -2.43 -8.22 -3.33
N LEU A 666 -1.49 -7.33 -3.00
CA LEU A 666 -1.09 -6.24 -3.90
C LEU A 666 -0.33 -6.75 -5.13
N ARG A 667 0.50 -7.78 -5.00
CA ARG A 667 1.14 -8.45 -6.14
C ARG A 667 0.10 -9.04 -7.07
N LEU A 668 -0.91 -9.70 -6.52
CA LEU A 668 -2.05 -10.19 -7.30
C LEU A 668 -2.78 -9.05 -8.01
N ALA A 669 -3.12 -7.96 -7.32
CA ALA A 669 -3.76 -6.79 -7.93
C ALA A 669 -2.93 -6.24 -9.10
N TYR A 670 -1.61 -6.19 -8.93
CA TYR A 670 -0.69 -5.73 -9.95
C TYR A 670 -0.65 -6.67 -11.17
N ARG A 671 -0.50 -7.98 -10.96
CA ARG A 671 -0.52 -9.00 -12.03
C ARG A 671 -1.80 -8.93 -12.84
N LEU A 672 -2.94 -8.69 -12.19
CA LEU A 672 -4.22 -8.56 -12.88
C LEU A 672 -4.30 -7.34 -13.77
N ALA A 673 -3.79 -6.20 -13.29
CA ALA A 673 -3.80 -4.97 -14.06
C ALA A 673 -2.87 -5.08 -15.28
N ILE A 674 -1.64 -5.60 -15.11
CA ILE A 674 -0.67 -5.72 -16.22
C ILE A 674 -0.98 -6.88 -17.16
N GLY A 675 -1.53 -7.99 -16.66
CA GLY A 675 -1.96 -9.13 -17.47
C GLY A 675 -3.21 -8.81 -18.28
N GLY A 676 -4.05 -7.91 -17.77
CA GLY A 676 -5.23 -7.40 -18.44
C GLY A 676 -4.97 -6.32 -19.47
N SER A 677 -3.83 -5.63 -19.43
CA SER A 677 -3.49 -4.54 -20.36
C SER A 677 -1.98 -4.31 -20.49
N ILE A 678 -1.49 -4.43 -21.72
CA ILE A 678 -0.10 -4.07 -22.07
C ILE A 678 0.14 -2.56 -21.92
N ASP A 679 -0.87 -1.74 -22.21
CA ASP A 679 -0.78 -0.28 -22.10
C ASP A 679 -0.65 0.15 -20.64
N PHE A 680 -1.38 -0.53 -19.74
CA PHE A 680 -1.23 -0.34 -18.31
C PHE A 680 0.15 -0.80 -17.83
N LYS A 681 0.67 -1.93 -18.33
CA LYS A 681 2.04 -2.39 -18.01
C LYS A 681 3.07 -1.33 -18.38
N MET A 682 2.96 -0.74 -19.58
CA MET A 682 3.85 0.34 -20.03
C MET A 682 3.72 1.60 -19.15
N LEU A 683 2.49 2.01 -18.84
CA LEU A 683 2.21 3.16 -17.97
C LEU A 683 2.80 2.96 -16.58
N SER A 684 2.53 1.81 -15.96
CA SER A 684 3.03 1.48 -14.63
C SER A 684 4.54 1.44 -14.59
N ASN A 685 5.19 0.83 -15.60
CA ASN A 685 6.65 0.78 -15.69
C ASN A 685 7.31 2.16 -15.82
N ARG A 686 6.63 3.16 -16.39
CA ARG A 686 7.13 4.55 -16.41
C ARG A 686 7.14 5.20 -15.03
N VAL A 687 6.20 4.82 -14.16
CA VAL A 687 6.12 5.32 -12.77
C VAL A 687 7.04 4.53 -11.85
N ARG A 688 6.95 3.19 -11.91
CA ARG A 688 7.79 2.28 -11.14
C ARG A 688 8.08 1.04 -12.00
N PRO A 689 9.29 0.93 -12.58
CA PRO A 689 9.65 -0.25 -13.36
C PRO A 689 9.72 -1.47 -12.44
N LEU A 690 8.99 -2.52 -12.81
CA LEU A 690 9.02 -3.84 -12.19
C LEU A 690 9.08 -4.89 -13.29
N THR A 691 10.15 -5.68 -13.33
CA THR A 691 10.22 -6.87 -14.18
C THR A 691 9.38 -8.01 -13.61
N ASP A 692 9.00 -8.99 -14.44
CA ASP A 692 8.13 -10.10 -13.99
C ASP A 692 8.75 -10.92 -12.84
N ASN A 693 10.08 -10.98 -12.75
CA ASN A 693 10.82 -11.62 -11.64
C ASN A 693 10.84 -10.76 -10.37
N GLU A 694 10.89 -9.44 -10.49
CA GLU A 694 10.92 -8.51 -9.35
C GLU A 694 9.56 -8.39 -8.66
N ILE A 695 8.44 -8.73 -9.33
CA ILE A 695 7.09 -8.64 -8.73
C ILE A 695 6.99 -9.49 -7.45
N ASP A 696 7.54 -10.70 -7.46
CA ASP A 696 7.46 -11.63 -6.33
C ASP A 696 8.33 -11.21 -5.14
N GLU A 697 9.29 -10.31 -5.37
CA GLU A 697 10.20 -9.76 -4.34
C GLU A 697 9.91 -8.28 -4.03
N ALA A 698 8.98 -7.65 -4.77
CA ALA A 698 8.65 -6.25 -4.63
C ALA A 698 8.15 -5.91 -3.22
N SER A 699 8.63 -4.78 -2.70
CA SER A 699 8.19 -4.22 -1.42
C SER A 699 6.77 -3.66 -1.53
N GLU A 700 6.13 -3.48 -0.37
CA GLU A 700 4.78 -2.90 -0.34
C GLU A 700 4.73 -1.52 -1.00
N ASP A 701 5.73 -0.66 -0.75
CA ASP A 701 5.78 0.68 -1.32
C ASP A 701 6.02 0.68 -2.84
N ALA A 702 6.84 -0.24 -3.35
CA ALA A 702 7.02 -0.42 -4.79
C ALA A 702 5.71 -0.81 -5.47
N LEU A 703 4.95 -1.74 -4.87
CA LEU A 703 3.63 -2.16 -5.39
C LEU A 703 2.60 -1.03 -5.29
N ARG A 704 2.61 -0.25 -4.20
CA ARG A 704 1.74 0.93 -4.05
C ARG A 704 1.99 1.96 -5.15
N GLN A 705 3.26 2.26 -5.44
CA GLN A 705 3.63 3.17 -6.52
C GLN A 705 3.21 2.61 -7.89
N ALA A 706 3.50 1.34 -8.16
CA ALA A 706 3.17 0.68 -9.42
C ALA A 706 1.65 0.60 -9.68
N LEU A 707 0.84 0.46 -8.62
CA LEU A 707 -0.63 0.48 -8.65
C LEU A 707 -1.23 1.89 -8.56
N GLY A 708 -0.41 2.91 -8.28
CA GLY A 708 -0.83 4.31 -8.22
C GLY A 708 -1.63 4.75 -9.45
N PRO A 709 -1.16 4.50 -10.68
CA PRO A 709 -1.91 4.78 -11.91
C PRO A 709 -3.28 4.10 -11.98
N LEU A 710 -3.45 2.93 -11.36
CA LEU A 710 -4.71 2.18 -11.42
C LEU A 710 -5.80 2.85 -10.58
N TRP A 711 -5.54 3.12 -9.31
CA TRP A 711 -6.57 3.54 -8.34
C TRP A 711 -6.20 4.74 -7.46
N GLY A 712 -5.01 5.32 -7.68
CA GLY A 712 -4.43 6.42 -6.93
C GLY A 712 -3.70 5.99 -5.65
N LEU A 713 -2.75 6.80 -5.17
CA LEU A 713 -2.05 6.52 -3.90
C LEU A 713 -2.97 6.77 -2.68
N LYS A 714 -3.66 7.92 -2.64
CA LYS A 714 -4.56 8.32 -1.55
C LYS A 714 -6.03 8.36 -1.96
N VAL A 715 -6.90 8.05 -1.00
CA VAL A 715 -8.36 8.01 -1.17
C VAL A 715 -8.92 9.37 -1.61
N GLN A 716 -8.50 10.46 -0.95
CA GLN A 716 -8.90 11.86 -1.25
C GLN A 716 -7.78 12.83 -0.82
N LYS A 717 -7.72 14.06 -1.39
CA LYS A 717 -6.91 15.16 -0.83
C LYS A 717 -7.33 15.38 0.65
N GLY A 718 -6.37 15.36 1.58
CA GLY A 718 -6.60 15.55 3.02
C GLY A 718 -6.95 14.29 3.84
N LYS A 719 -6.97 13.08 3.24
CA LYS A 719 -7.12 11.82 3.99
C LYS A 719 -5.87 10.95 3.87
N ASN A 720 -5.26 10.58 5.00
CA ASN A 720 -4.02 9.81 5.09
C ASN A 720 -4.14 8.31 4.72
N ALA A 721 -5.33 7.82 4.36
CA ALA A 721 -5.52 6.41 4.04
C ALA A 721 -5.12 6.12 2.58
N TYR A 722 -4.22 5.16 2.40
CA TYR A 722 -3.85 4.63 1.09
C TYR A 722 -5.02 3.88 0.46
N VAL A 723 -5.20 4.01 -0.85
CA VAL A 723 -6.25 3.24 -1.58
C VAL A 723 -5.94 1.75 -1.52
N SER A 724 -4.66 1.36 -1.65
CA SER A 724 -4.21 -0.03 -1.50
C SER A 724 -4.60 -0.63 -0.14
N GLN A 725 -4.42 0.12 0.94
CA GLN A 725 -4.83 -0.28 2.29
C GLN A 725 -6.35 -0.40 2.38
N TRP A 726 -7.09 0.55 1.80
CA TRP A 726 -8.54 0.54 1.79
C TRP A 726 -9.09 -0.67 1.03
N VAL A 727 -8.58 -0.96 -0.18
CA VAL A 727 -9.00 -2.12 -0.98
C VAL A 727 -8.72 -3.41 -0.21
N TYR A 728 -7.50 -3.57 0.34
CA TYR A 728 -7.15 -4.74 1.12
C TYR A 728 -8.05 -4.92 2.35
N SER A 729 -8.21 -3.88 3.18
CA SER A 729 -8.99 -3.98 4.42
C SER A 729 -10.47 -4.24 4.17
N ARG A 730 -11.04 -3.68 3.09
CA ARG A 730 -12.46 -3.86 2.74
C ARG A 730 -12.74 -5.20 2.07
N LEU A 731 -11.72 -5.86 1.52
CA LEU A 731 -11.81 -7.21 0.98
C LEU A 731 -11.32 -8.30 1.93
N THR A 732 -11.07 -7.93 3.19
CA THR A 732 -10.63 -8.82 4.26
C THR A 732 -11.74 -8.96 5.30
N ASP A 733 -11.99 -10.18 5.73
CA ASP A 733 -13.00 -10.47 6.75
C ASP A 733 -12.48 -10.30 8.19
N ALA A 734 -13.36 -10.52 9.18
CA ALA A 734 -13.04 -10.32 10.60
C ALA A 734 -12.04 -11.35 11.16
N SER A 735 -11.76 -12.42 10.41
CA SER A 735 -10.73 -13.42 10.74
C SER A 735 -9.43 -13.20 9.95
N ASN A 736 -9.25 -12.02 9.34
CA ASN A 736 -8.11 -11.65 8.50
C ASN A 736 -7.95 -12.53 7.23
N ASN A 737 -9.03 -13.07 6.67
CA ASN A 737 -8.96 -13.74 5.38
C ASN A 737 -9.37 -12.78 4.27
N THR A 738 -8.52 -12.71 3.24
CA THR A 738 -8.73 -11.88 2.05
C THR A 738 -9.06 -12.77 0.85
N TYR A 739 -9.95 -12.30 -0.02
CA TYR A 739 -10.52 -13.10 -1.11
C TYR A 739 -10.09 -12.59 -2.50
N PRO A 740 -9.13 -13.26 -3.18
CA PRO A 740 -8.68 -12.95 -4.54
C PRO A 740 -9.80 -12.77 -5.59
N ARG A 741 -10.84 -13.60 -5.51
CA ARG A 741 -11.99 -13.56 -6.42
C ARG A 741 -12.77 -12.24 -6.28
N SER A 742 -12.99 -11.80 -5.04
CA SER A 742 -13.70 -10.56 -4.75
C SER A 742 -12.92 -9.32 -5.23
N LEU A 743 -11.58 -9.35 -5.20
CA LEU A 743 -10.74 -8.31 -5.85
C LEU A 743 -11.00 -8.22 -7.36
N ASN A 744 -11.10 -9.37 -8.04
CA ASN A 744 -11.38 -9.39 -9.48
C ASN A 744 -12.70 -8.71 -9.82
N ILE A 745 -13.74 -9.05 -9.05
CA ILE A 745 -15.10 -8.51 -9.21
C ILE A 745 -15.10 -7.00 -8.96
N LEU A 746 -14.40 -6.56 -7.91
CA LEU A 746 -14.24 -5.14 -7.60
C LEU A 746 -13.63 -4.38 -8.79
N LEU A 747 -12.50 -4.85 -9.32
CA LEU A 747 -11.80 -4.19 -10.42
C LEU A 747 -12.61 -4.20 -11.72
N LYS A 748 -13.24 -5.34 -12.05
CA LYS A 748 -14.13 -5.49 -13.22
C LYS A 748 -15.28 -4.49 -13.15
N LYS A 749 -16.01 -4.46 -12.03
CA LYS A 749 -17.14 -3.56 -11.85
C LYS A 749 -16.72 -2.09 -11.82
N ALA A 750 -15.61 -1.76 -11.15
CA ALA A 750 -15.09 -0.40 -11.14
C ALA A 750 -14.77 0.10 -12.56
N ARG A 751 -14.14 -0.74 -13.40
CA ARG A 751 -13.89 -0.42 -14.81
C ARG A 751 -15.20 -0.19 -15.57
N GLU A 752 -16.20 -1.05 -15.41
CA GLU A 752 -17.51 -0.89 -16.08
C GLU A 752 -18.17 0.45 -15.72
N VAL A 753 -18.11 0.85 -14.45
CA VAL A 753 -18.65 2.13 -13.97
C VAL A 753 -17.91 3.32 -14.59
N GLU A 754 -16.59 3.26 -14.69
CA GLU A 754 -15.79 4.29 -15.36
C GLU A 754 -16.10 4.41 -16.86
N LEU A 755 -16.28 3.27 -17.54
CA LEU A 755 -16.63 3.24 -18.96
C LEU A 755 -18.05 3.75 -19.24
N ALA A 756 -18.98 3.56 -18.31
CA ALA A 756 -20.35 4.05 -18.43
C ALA A 756 -20.50 5.57 -18.21
N ALA A 757 -19.56 6.21 -17.49
CA ALA A 757 -19.59 7.64 -17.20
C ALA A 757 -18.22 8.33 -17.42
N PRO A 758 -17.70 8.37 -18.66
CA PRO A 758 -16.32 8.78 -18.95
C PRO A 758 -16.00 10.27 -18.70
N THR A 759 -17.00 11.13 -18.45
CA THR A 759 -16.90 12.60 -18.52
C THR A 759 -17.07 13.36 -17.20
N LYS A 760 -17.08 12.70 -16.04
CA LYS A 760 -17.07 13.42 -14.74
C LYS A 760 -15.64 13.59 -14.23
N ASN A 761 -15.33 14.77 -13.68
CA ASN A 761 -14.11 15.18 -12.94
C ASN A 761 -13.40 14.06 -12.13
N VAL A 762 -12.79 13.08 -12.80
CA VAL A 762 -11.87 12.14 -12.16
C VAL A 762 -10.52 12.82 -12.12
N ALA A 763 -9.88 12.83 -10.95
CA ALA A 763 -8.51 13.32 -10.80
C ALA A 763 -7.62 12.63 -11.84
N SER A 764 -6.82 13.40 -12.58
CA SER A 764 -5.96 12.91 -13.66
C SER A 764 -5.04 11.76 -13.22
N ASN A 765 -4.67 11.67 -11.94
CA ASN A 765 -3.74 10.67 -11.41
C ASN A 765 -4.23 9.22 -11.33
N ARG A 766 -5.43 8.86 -11.81
CA ARG A 766 -5.91 7.47 -11.72
C ARG A 766 -6.89 7.05 -12.82
N LEU A 767 -6.85 5.76 -13.15
CA LEU A 767 -7.82 5.14 -14.06
C LEU A 767 -9.15 4.87 -13.35
N LEU A 768 -9.13 4.26 -12.18
CA LEU A 768 -10.31 3.93 -11.37
C LEU A 768 -10.49 4.98 -10.26
N GLY A 769 -11.56 5.75 -10.36
CA GLY A 769 -11.96 6.74 -9.37
C GLY A 769 -12.48 6.14 -8.06
N TRP A 770 -12.58 6.96 -7.02
CA TRP A 770 -13.11 6.53 -5.72
C TRP A 770 -14.55 6.00 -5.81
N LYS A 771 -15.40 6.65 -6.60
CA LYS A 771 -16.79 6.27 -6.76
C LYS A 771 -16.92 4.89 -7.40
N SER A 772 -16.18 4.64 -8.49
CA SER A 772 -16.18 3.36 -9.18
C SER A 772 -15.62 2.23 -8.33
N LEU A 773 -14.56 2.49 -7.54
CA LEU A 773 -14.04 1.52 -6.56
C LEU A 773 -15.04 1.18 -5.47
N THR A 774 -15.86 2.15 -5.03
CA THR A 774 -16.91 1.93 -4.02
C THR A 774 -18.03 1.06 -4.60
N GLU A 775 -18.49 1.34 -5.82
CA GLU A 775 -19.48 0.49 -6.50
C GLU A 775 -18.93 -0.91 -6.82
N GLY A 776 -17.62 -1.00 -7.11
CA GLY A 776 -16.95 -2.29 -7.25
C GLY A 776 -16.89 -3.07 -5.94
N LEU A 777 -16.66 -2.39 -4.81
CA LEU A 777 -16.71 -3.01 -3.48
C LEU A 777 -18.11 -3.53 -3.16
N GLU A 778 -19.16 -2.82 -3.54
CA GLU A 778 -20.55 -3.28 -3.37
C GLU A 778 -20.79 -4.59 -4.14
N ALA A 779 -20.34 -4.68 -5.39
CA ALA A 779 -20.45 -5.91 -6.18
C ALA A 779 -19.62 -7.07 -5.59
N ALA A 780 -18.41 -6.79 -5.12
CA ALA A 780 -17.57 -7.79 -4.46
C ALA A 780 -18.17 -8.28 -3.13
N SER A 781 -18.78 -7.36 -2.37
CA SER A 781 -19.50 -7.67 -1.13
C SER A 781 -20.72 -8.55 -1.40
N GLN A 782 -21.50 -8.24 -2.44
CA GLN A 782 -22.65 -9.05 -2.85
C GLN A 782 -22.24 -10.48 -3.20
N GLU A 783 -21.22 -10.65 -4.04
CA GLU A 783 -20.72 -11.98 -4.41
C GLU A 783 -20.29 -12.79 -3.18
N ARG A 784 -19.57 -12.16 -2.24
CA ARG A 784 -19.12 -12.87 -1.05
C ARG A 784 -20.27 -13.20 -0.10
N CYS A 785 -21.25 -12.31 0.05
CA CYS A 785 -22.47 -12.60 0.82
C CYS A 785 -23.24 -13.78 0.24
N ASP A 786 -23.38 -13.86 -1.09
CA ASP A 786 -24.04 -14.99 -1.74
C ASP A 786 -23.23 -16.29 -1.60
N ALA A 787 -21.89 -16.22 -1.66
CA ALA A 787 -21.04 -17.35 -1.37
C ALA A 787 -21.20 -17.87 0.08
N ILE A 788 -21.31 -16.98 1.08
CA ILE A 788 -21.56 -17.36 2.48
C ILE A 788 -22.93 -18.02 2.65
N LYS A 789 -23.98 -17.52 1.98
CA LYS A 789 -25.31 -18.16 2.04
C LYS A 789 -25.27 -19.60 1.52
N ASN A 790 -24.51 -19.84 0.46
CA ASN A 790 -24.33 -21.17 -0.11
C ASN A 790 -23.44 -22.07 0.75
N GLU A 791 -22.45 -21.49 1.44
CA GLU A 791 -21.53 -22.23 2.33
C GLU A 791 -22.19 -22.62 3.66
N TYR A 792 -23.13 -21.83 4.17
CA TYR A 792 -23.79 -22.04 5.46
C TYR A 792 -25.32 -21.97 5.33
N PRO A 793 -25.95 -22.92 4.62
CA PRO A 793 -27.40 -22.93 4.39
C PRO A 793 -28.22 -22.98 5.68
N GLU A 794 -27.65 -23.52 6.77
CA GLU A 794 -28.27 -23.53 8.09
C GLU A 794 -28.55 -22.13 8.66
N PHE A 795 -27.82 -21.11 8.20
CA PHE A 795 -27.97 -19.72 8.63
C PHE A 795 -28.64 -18.82 7.58
N LEU A 796 -29.23 -19.38 6.52
CA LEU A 796 -29.83 -18.60 5.43
C LEU A 796 -30.90 -17.61 5.93
N ALA A 797 -31.81 -18.06 6.80
CA ALA A 797 -32.84 -17.21 7.40
C ALA A 797 -32.29 -16.08 8.29
N PHE A 798 -31.08 -16.26 8.84
CA PHE A 798 -30.38 -15.21 9.58
C PHE A 798 -29.77 -14.18 8.62
N PHE A 799 -29.06 -14.66 7.59
CA PHE A 799 -28.41 -13.79 6.59
C PHE A 799 -29.40 -12.89 5.85
N GLU A 800 -30.59 -13.38 5.54
CA GLU A 800 -31.65 -12.57 4.90
C GLU A 800 -32.18 -11.43 5.79
N ARG A 801 -32.00 -11.52 7.11
CA ARG A 801 -32.47 -10.54 8.10
C ARG A 801 -31.36 -9.65 8.64
N MET A 802 -30.12 -9.83 8.17
CA MET A 802 -28.97 -9.05 8.63
C MET A 802 -29.08 -7.55 8.34
N ASN A 803 -29.90 -7.14 7.38
CA ASN A 803 -30.19 -5.72 7.10
C ASN A 803 -30.82 -4.97 8.30
N LYS A 804 -31.37 -5.69 9.28
CA LYS A 804 -31.87 -5.13 10.54
C LYS A 804 -30.74 -4.80 11.52
N LEU A 805 -29.58 -5.42 11.36
CA LEU A 805 -28.40 -5.17 12.19
C LEU A 805 -27.67 -3.91 11.72
N SER A 806 -27.01 -3.26 12.66
CA SER A 806 -26.06 -2.18 12.37
C SER A 806 -24.64 -2.73 12.28
N SER A 807 -23.79 -2.06 11.51
CA SER A 807 -22.41 -2.50 11.28
C SER A 807 -21.58 -2.56 12.57
N LEU A 808 -21.95 -1.74 13.57
CA LEU A 808 -21.48 -1.80 14.96
C LEU A 808 -22.68 -2.07 15.88
N PHE A 809 -22.58 -3.07 16.74
CA PHE A 809 -23.71 -3.54 17.56
C PHE A 809 -23.26 -4.14 18.90
N ASN A 810 -24.18 -4.24 19.86
CA ASN A 810 -24.01 -5.03 21.08
C ASN A 810 -24.76 -6.37 20.99
N VAL A 811 -24.45 -7.29 21.90
CA VAL A 811 -25.01 -8.65 21.90
C VAL A 811 -26.53 -8.65 21.95
N GLU A 812 -27.12 -7.68 22.65
CA GLU A 812 -28.57 -7.52 22.81
C GLU A 812 -29.27 -7.14 21.49
N GLU A 813 -28.55 -6.55 20.52
CA GLU A 813 -29.08 -6.29 19.17
C GLU A 813 -29.07 -7.56 18.30
N LEU A 814 -28.20 -8.53 18.60
CA LEU A 814 -28.06 -9.78 17.84
C LEU A 814 -28.99 -10.90 18.34
N GLU A 815 -29.27 -10.94 19.65
CA GLU A 815 -30.06 -11.99 20.28
C GLU A 815 -31.50 -12.11 19.70
N PRO A 816 -32.25 -11.03 19.43
CA PRO A 816 -33.57 -11.13 18.79
C PRO A 816 -33.49 -11.71 17.39
N LEU A 817 -32.47 -11.33 16.61
CA LEU A 817 -32.25 -11.87 15.27
C LEU A 817 -31.97 -13.36 15.31
N TRP A 818 -31.17 -13.83 16.27
CA TRP A 818 -30.91 -15.25 16.47
C TRP A 818 -32.19 -16.01 16.87
N ARG A 819 -32.98 -15.47 17.81
CA ARG A 819 -34.27 -16.07 18.24
C ARG A 819 -35.24 -16.27 17.07
N ASP A 820 -35.35 -15.26 16.20
CA ASP A 820 -36.30 -15.27 15.08
C ASP A 820 -35.84 -16.10 13.87
N SER A 821 -34.58 -16.57 13.85
CA SER A 821 -33.99 -17.23 12.67
C SER A 821 -33.40 -18.60 12.93
N VAL A 822 -32.61 -18.77 13.99
CA VAL A 822 -31.79 -19.97 14.23
C VAL A 822 -32.23 -20.73 15.48
N ALA A 823 -32.83 -20.06 16.48
CA ALA A 823 -33.12 -20.69 17.78
C ALA A 823 -34.07 -21.90 17.74
N ASN A 824 -34.90 -22.02 16.71
CA ASN A 824 -35.76 -23.20 16.51
C ASN A 824 -34.99 -24.43 16.00
N GLN A 825 -33.72 -24.29 15.61
CA GLN A 825 -32.84 -25.39 15.25
C GLN A 825 -32.20 -25.95 16.53
N SER A 826 -32.45 -27.24 16.82
CA SER A 826 -32.09 -27.91 18.08
C SER A 826 -30.60 -27.91 18.47
N ASN A 827 -29.71 -27.49 17.56
CA ASN A 827 -28.27 -27.72 17.67
C ASN A 827 -27.45 -26.46 17.99
N TRP A 828 -28.08 -25.28 18.10
CA TRP A 828 -27.37 -24.01 18.27
C TRP A 828 -27.82 -23.26 19.51
N SER A 829 -27.01 -23.29 20.57
CA SER A 829 -27.11 -22.28 21.63
C SER A 829 -26.67 -20.91 21.10
N PHE A 830 -27.11 -19.82 21.74
CA PHE A 830 -26.71 -18.48 21.33
C PHE A 830 -25.18 -18.28 21.38
N GLU A 831 -24.51 -18.83 22.39
CA GLU A 831 -23.04 -18.78 22.49
C GLU A 831 -22.34 -19.53 21.35
N ASN A 832 -22.83 -20.73 21.00
CA ASN A 832 -22.27 -21.51 19.89
C ASN A 832 -22.52 -20.81 18.55
N PHE A 833 -23.69 -20.21 18.37
CA PHE A 833 -24.01 -19.39 17.19
C PHE A 833 -23.05 -18.19 17.08
N LEU A 834 -22.86 -17.44 18.16
CA LEU A 834 -21.96 -16.28 18.20
C LEU A 834 -20.52 -16.69 17.84
N LYS A 835 -20.02 -17.76 18.46
CA LYS A 835 -18.70 -18.32 18.17
C LYS A 835 -18.58 -18.77 16.71
N ARG A 836 -19.65 -19.35 16.15
CA ARG A 836 -19.69 -19.76 14.75
C ARG A 836 -19.63 -18.55 13.80
N LEU A 837 -20.35 -17.47 14.07
CA LEU A 837 -20.26 -16.24 13.26
C LEU A 837 -18.85 -15.64 13.27
N GLN A 838 -18.16 -15.69 14.41
CA GLN A 838 -16.75 -15.27 14.52
C GLN A 838 -15.83 -16.21 13.73
N GLN A 839 -16.06 -17.52 13.79
CA GLN A 839 -15.32 -18.53 13.01
C GLN A 839 -15.58 -18.45 11.51
N ILE A 840 -16.72 -17.93 11.07
CA ILE A 840 -17.00 -17.60 9.66
C ILE A 840 -16.23 -16.32 9.25
N GLY A 841 -15.81 -15.51 10.23
CA GLY A 841 -15.22 -14.19 9.99
C GLY A 841 -16.24 -13.13 9.62
N LEU A 842 -17.53 -13.37 9.86
CA LEU A 842 -18.60 -12.41 9.62
C LEU A 842 -18.54 -11.24 10.62
N ILE A 843 -18.22 -11.55 11.88
CA ILE A 843 -18.19 -10.59 12.98
C ILE A 843 -16.89 -10.68 13.77
N ALA A 844 -16.46 -9.57 14.36
CA ALA A 844 -15.32 -9.50 15.29
C ALA A 844 -15.71 -8.81 16.60
N GLU A 845 -15.08 -9.25 17.70
CA GLU A 845 -15.15 -8.57 18.99
C GLU A 845 -14.22 -7.35 18.99
N ARG A 846 -14.68 -6.21 19.53
CA ARG A 846 -13.87 -4.99 19.58
C ARG A 846 -12.98 -4.96 20.83
N ARG A 847 -11.71 -4.64 20.63
CA ARG A 847 -10.72 -4.43 21.73
C ARG A 847 -11.11 -3.31 22.70
N ASN A 848 -11.90 -2.33 22.28
CA ASN A 848 -12.30 -1.18 23.11
C ASN A 848 -13.83 -1.14 23.23
N LYS A 849 -14.37 -1.77 24.29
CA LYS A 849 -15.80 -2.01 24.52
C LYS A 849 -16.61 -0.76 24.96
N LYS A 850 -16.05 0.45 24.86
CA LYS A 850 -16.67 1.68 25.41
C LYS A 850 -18.08 2.00 24.90
N ARG A 851 -18.48 1.50 23.71
CA ARG A 851 -19.82 1.78 23.13
C ARG A 851 -20.46 0.60 22.39
N TYR A 852 -19.66 -0.22 21.71
CA TYR A 852 -20.12 -1.39 20.97
C TYR A 852 -19.19 -2.58 21.21
N GLY A 853 -19.75 -3.76 21.51
CA GLY A 853 -19.00 -5.00 21.72
C GLY A 853 -18.53 -5.67 20.44
N TYR A 854 -19.29 -5.55 19.35
CA TYR A 854 -19.07 -6.30 18.11
C TYR A 854 -19.14 -5.41 16.86
N ALA A 855 -18.51 -5.87 15.78
CA ALA A 855 -18.56 -5.27 14.46
C ALA A 855 -18.77 -6.34 13.37
N VAL A 856 -19.61 -6.05 12.38
CA VAL A 856 -19.68 -6.82 11.12
C VAL A 856 -18.46 -6.44 10.28
N ALA A 857 -17.76 -7.43 9.73
CA ALA A 857 -16.64 -7.17 8.83
C ALA A 857 -17.11 -6.37 7.60
N ASP A 858 -16.29 -5.39 7.20
CA ASP A 858 -16.64 -4.42 6.15
C ASP A 858 -16.99 -5.09 4.81
N LEU A 859 -16.35 -6.22 4.53
CA LEU A 859 -16.61 -7.06 3.35
C LEU A 859 -18.07 -7.48 3.21
N TYR A 860 -18.82 -7.62 4.30
CA TYR A 860 -20.20 -8.13 4.27
C TYR A 860 -21.27 -7.04 4.44
N VAL A 861 -20.85 -5.81 4.71
CA VAL A 861 -21.78 -4.72 5.06
C VAL A 861 -22.73 -4.41 3.90
N TYR A 862 -22.20 -4.29 2.67
CA TYR A 862 -23.01 -3.92 1.51
C TYR A 862 -23.89 -5.08 1.04
N GLY A 863 -23.34 -6.28 0.88
CA GLY A 863 -24.05 -7.45 0.33
C GLY A 863 -25.18 -7.98 1.23
N PHE A 864 -25.11 -7.79 2.55
CA PHE A 864 -26.22 -8.09 3.46
C PHE A 864 -27.10 -6.88 3.78
N GLY A 865 -26.82 -5.71 3.22
CA GLY A 865 -27.58 -4.49 3.46
C GLY A 865 -27.52 -3.97 4.91
N VAL A 866 -26.42 -4.25 5.61
CA VAL A 866 -26.20 -3.85 7.01
C VAL A 866 -26.04 -2.33 7.10
N LYS A 867 -26.71 -1.68 8.06
CA LYS A 867 -26.67 -0.22 8.18
C LYS A 867 -25.31 0.26 8.71
N PRO A 868 -24.54 1.10 7.97
CA PRO A 868 -23.26 1.60 8.46
C PRO A 868 -23.44 2.59 9.62
N ARG A 869 -22.77 2.40 10.76
CA ARG A 869 -22.73 3.38 11.88
C ARG A 869 -21.45 4.24 11.86
N GLN A 870 -21.56 5.49 12.33
CA GLN A 870 -20.39 6.39 12.50
C GLN A 870 -19.36 5.75 13.44
N GLY A 871 -18.12 5.59 12.96
CA GLY A 871 -17.03 4.92 13.67
C GLY A 871 -16.38 3.77 12.89
N GLN A 872 -17.05 3.25 11.86
CA GLN A 872 -16.50 2.23 10.95
C GLN A 872 -16.07 2.79 9.58
N ARG A 873 -16.39 4.07 9.33
CA ARG A 873 -15.97 4.86 8.14
C ARG A 873 -14.57 5.49 8.27
N LYS A 874 -13.86 5.25 9.38
CA LYS A 874 -12.52 5.81 9.64
C LYS A 874 -11.46 4.75 9.49
#